data_AF-A0A8J7WQ46-F1
#
_entry.id   AF-A0A8J7WQ46-F1
#
_cell.length_a   1.000
_cell.length_b   1.000
_cell.length_c   1.000
_cell.angle_alpha   90.00
_cell.angle_beta   90.00
_cell.angle_gamma   90.00
#
_symmetry.space_group_name_H-M   'P 1'
#
loop_
_entity.id
_entity.type
_entity.pdbx_description
1 polymer ?
#
loop_
_entity_poly.entity_id
_entity_poly.type
_entity_poly.pdbx_seq_one_letter_code
_entity_poly.pdbx_strand_id
1 'polypeptide(L)'
;MPVVVIAAVGIAMASPLHHHHHNNNNNAGGAVACANPATGVSGSTAAGAAGAANGTGGAAGTGTSTIAQGGNYGGYGGYGGNTKHHHNHATASATTTSSMAAGTGMNTGTGAGTATGTTTGMTTGNGGAMATTSAAAGIGTGTGTNTGTATSTAATTTSAAAAASPSATKACATATATATAAAAATTSATAAAAATTSAAAAAAATPNPNCTLVVPPNPLTAQGLATPYQFTATNAAMGPCHEANINQSAFVQATVYDPATGALSIYDPLVVDMGTQPAAAPVVPTLPANAVVGIWFGFNATNLTLQDSNGSLAAGKCVNGMGAGDVFGQFAYCNSPAFFAAVNQGIQAGMVTVPNPGTATDGQPCETLRDFALIDQDQSDNVTTAYLANGNGQIAQKTATTAAAMAGATTISNPSDNGLLDAFVDPALGCAPWTAPDLANNNTPTTSLGLDELQANAFAHTPVALVPANDPMTLVNGNMSNTKTNLYRAGVDQPPLPAGESPAVYCGDMDSIQSARLQQDVNLLINQTSPNAAAASNLFTFLGMRLQQSFGNLNCQNFGLKNPVTTLGMNGNVVVSVVFTQMTNAVTAGAGNPAQKCLNTAGATAQMNCALTAVGVAANGNGQAMAPMPMPTQTATPRPSGDMRKHSGHHW
;
A
#
# COMPACT_ATOMS: atom_id res chain seq x y z
N MET A 1 -17.04 7.63 -35.87
CA MET A 1 -17.15 7.16 -34.48
C MET A 1 -15.94 6.29 -34.22
N PRO A 2 -15.07 6.60 -33.24
CA PRO A 2 -13.95 5.73 -32.90
C PRO A 2 -14.47 4.47 -32.16
N VAL A 3 -13.88 3.31 -32.45
CA VAL A 3 -14.13 2.08 -31.71
C VAL A 3 -13.22 2.07 -30.49
N VAL A 4 -13.80 2.10 -29.29
CA VAL A 4 -13.05 1.96 -28.04
C VAL A 4 -12.79 0.46 -27.81
N VAL A 5 -11.52 0.05 -27.88
CA VAL A 5 -11.11 -1.30 -27.53
C VAL A 5 -10.80 -1.32 -26.03
N ILE A 6 -11.72 -1.89 -25.25
CA ILE A 6 -11.51 -2.10 -23.81
C ILE A 6 -10.72 -3.40 -23.63
N ALA A 7 -9.49 -3.30 -23.14
CA ALA A 7 -8.71 -4.48 -22.73
C ALA A 7 -9.27 -5.01 -21.39
N ALA A 8 -9.49 -6.33 -21.31
CA ALA A 8 -9.98 -6.96 -20.09
C ALA A 8 -8.86 -7.07 -19.04
N VAL A 9 -9.07 -6.50 -17.86
CA VAL A 9 -8.14 -6.62 -16.73
C VAL A 9 -8.29 -8.00 -16.10
N GLY A 10 -7.36 -8.89 -16.40
CA GLY A 10 -7.23 -10.18 -15.72
C GLY A 10 -6.36 -10.04 -14.48
N ILE A 11 -6.92 -10.27 -13.28
CA ILE A 11 -6.12 -10.51 -12.07
C ILE A 11 -5.45 -11.87 -12.23
N ALA A 12 -4.13 -11.92 -12.07
CA ALA A 12 -3.35 -13.14 -12.19
C ALA A 12 -3.48 -14.01 -10.92
N MET A 13 -4.57 -14.78 -10.80
CA MET A 13 -4.70 -15.82 -9.78
C MET A 13 -3.60 -16.89 -9.98
N ALA A 14 -2.50 -16.77 -9.23
CA ALA A 14 -1.33 -17.62 -9.38
C ALA A 14 -1.59 -19.04 -8.84
N SER A 15 -2.00 -19.95 -9.72
CA SER A 15 -2.17 -21.38 -9.42
C SER A 15 -1.80 -22.26 -10.63
N PRO A 16 -0.52 -22.69 -10.76
CA PRO A 16 -0.05 -23.48 -11.89
C PRO A 16 -0.48 -24.96 -11.80
N LEU A 17 -1.73 -25.21 -12.21
CA LEU A 17 -2.38 -26.52 -12.25
C LEU A 17 -1.71 -27.47 -13.26
N HIS A 18 -0.67 -28.18 -12.81
CA HIS A 18 0.06 -29.17 -13.62
C HIS A 18 -0.84 -30.35 -14.03
N HIS A 19 -1.29 -30.37 -15.28
CA HIS A 19 -1.91 -31.54 -15.88
C HIS A 19 -0.86 -32.60 -16.20
N HIS A 20 -0.72 -33.61 -15.32
CA HIS A 20 0.02 -34.82 -15.63
C HIS A 20 -0.73 -35.67 -16.66
N HIS A 21 -0.42 -35.43 -17.95
CA HIS A 21 -0.71 -36.41 -18.99
C HIS A 21 0.14 -37.66 -18.77
N HIS A 22 -0.44 -38.69 -18.14
CA HIS A 22 0.05 -40.05 -18.30
C HIS A 22 -0.09 -40.45 -19.77
N ASN A 23 1.04 -40.57 -20.48
CA ASN A 23 1.10 -41.29 -21.74
C ASN A 23 2.06 -42.47 -21.58
N ASN A 24 1.56 -43.68 -21.83
CA ASN A 24 2.27 -44.92 -21.52
C ASN A 24 3.08 -45.38 -22.74
N ASN A 25 4.30 -45.87 -22.52
CA ASN A 25 5.29 -46.05 -23.57
C ASN A 25 5.24 -47.47 -24.17
N ASN A 26 5.13 -47.59 -25.50
CA ASN A 26 5.36 -48.75 -26.37
C ASN A 26 4.97 -48.34 -27.82
N ASN A 27 5.68 -48.66 -28.92
CA ASN A 27 6.65 -49.74 -29.16
C ASN A 27 7.57 -49.43 -30.38
N ALA A 28 8.77 -50.04 -30.40
CA ALA A 28 9.67 -50.41 -31.52
C ALA A 28 9.88 -49.54 -32.81
N GLY A 29 11.17 -49.35 -33.16
CA GLY A 29 11.68 -49.23 -34.54
C GLY A 29 12.25 -47.86 -34.96
N GLY A 30 13.46 -47.71 -35.53
CA GLY A 30 14.55 -48.70 -35.68
C GLY A 30 15.44 -48.55 -36.94
N ALA A 31 16.38 -47.59 -36.97
CA ALA A 31 17.56 -47.50 -37.87
C ALA A 31 18.48 -46.35 -37.38
N VAL A 32 19.76 -46.55 -37.01
CA VAL A 32 20.96 -46.66 -37.87
C VAL A 32 21.19 -45.36 -38.68
N ALA A 33 22.00 -44.38 -38.22
CA ALA A 33 23.49 -44.34 -38.19
C ALA A 33 24.13 -44.19 -39.60
N CYS A 34 25.25 -43.49 -39.84
CA CYS A 34 26.18 -42.70 -39.01
C CYS A 34 27.09 -41.84 -39.95
N ALA A 35 27.64 -40.69 -39.52
CA ALA A 35 28.99 -40.17 -39.90
C ALA A 35 29.26 -38.72 -39.46
N ASN A 36 30.41 -38.53 -38.82
CA ASN A 36 31.26 -37.31 -38.74
C ASN A 36 32.63 -37.75 -39.37
N PRO A 37 33.71 -36.94 -39.56
CA PRO A 37 33.93 -35.55 -39.13
C PRO A 37 34.77 -34.62 -40.05
N ALA A 38 35.01 -33.40 -39.55
CA ALA A 38 36.25 -32.60 -39.60
C ALA A 38 36.74 -31.88 -40.88
N THR A 39 37.09 -30.60 -40.68
CA THR A 39 38.20 -29.78 -41.26
C THR A 39 38.13 -28.38 -40.61
N GLY A 40 39.15 -27.50 -40.60
CA GLY A 40 40.55 -27.58 -41.04
C GLY A 40 41.30 -26.25 -40.80
N VAL A 41 42.44 -26.30 -40.11
CA VAL A 41 43.28 -25.19 -39.56
C VAL A 41 43.79 -24.12 -40.55
N SER A 42 43.81 -22.83 -40.14
CA SER A 42 44.86 -21.76 -40.37
C SER A 42 44.37 -20.41 -39.79
N GLY A 43 45.15 -19.35 -39.47
CA GLY A 43 46.57 -18.99 -39.72
C GLY A 43 46.72 -17.98 -40.89
N SER A 44 47.39 -16.83 -40.83
CA SER A 44 48.09 -16.09 -39.74
C SER A 44 48.46 -14.64 -40.17
N THR A 45 48.49 -13.67 -39.23
CA THR A 45 49.37 -12.46 -39.12
C THR A 45 49.76 -11.60 -40.35
N ALA A 46 49.51 -10.26 -40.29
CA ALA A 46 50.45 -9.12 -40.58
C ALA A 46 49.69 -7.80 -40.90
N ALA A 47 50.28 -6.59 -40.98
CA ALA A 47 51.22 -5.84 -40.10
C ALA A 47 51.48 -4.41 -40.68
N GLY A 48 51.80 -3.41 -39.84
CA GLY A 48 52.32 -2.07 -40.27
C GLY A 48 51.31 -0.89 -40.20
N ALA A 49 51.51 0.31 -39.61
CA ALA A 49 52.49 0.93 -38.67
C ALA A 49 53.17 2.23 -39.16
N ALA A 50 53.62 3.06 -38.19
CA ALA A 50 54.34 4.37 -38.27
C ALA A 50 53.50 5.60 -38.73
N GLY A 51 53.73 6.84 -38.25
CA GLY A 51 54.66 7.39 -37.23
C GLY A 51 54.03 8.64 -36.54
N ALA A 52 54.44 9.16 -35.36
CA ALA A 52 55.77 9.51 -34.81
C ALA A 52 56.35 10.85 -35.37
N ALA A 53 56.97 11.78 -34.61
CA ALA A 53 57.16 11.99 -33.14
C ALA A 53 57.84 13.39 -32.85
N ASN A 54 58.30 13.62 -31.61
CA ASN A 54 59.32 14.60 -31.13
C ASN A 54 58.85 16.06 -30.77
N GLY A 55 59.37 16.77 -29.74
CA GLY A 55 60.30 16.40 -28.65
C GLY A 55 60.66 17.55 -27.64
N THR A 56 61.08 17.16 -26.41
CA THR A 56 62.10 17.73 -25.43
C THR A 56 62.45 19.24 -25.33
N GLY A 57 62.87 19.87 -24.20
CA GLY A 57 63.24 19.54 -22.78
C GLY A 57 62.96 20.77 -21.82
N GLY A 58 63.59 21.14 -20.68
CA GLY A 58 64.73 20.72 -19.79
C GLY A 58 65.53 21.97 -19.27
N ALA A 59 66.15 22.14 -18.07
CA ALA A 59 66.27 21.44 -16.76
C ALA A 59 67.00 22.33 -15.66
N ALA A 60 67.25 21.81 -14.42
CA ALA A 60 68.00 22.39 -13.23
C ALA A 60 67.31 23.51 -12.37
N GLY A 61 67.52 23.72 -11.05
CA GLY A 61 68.31 23.10 -9.93
C GLY A 61 68.22 24.01 -8.64
N THR A 62 68.77 23.81 -7.41
CA THR A 62 69.42 22.69 -6.65
C THR A 62 69.84 23.14 -5.21
N GLY A 63 69.62 22.36 -4.11
CA GLY A 63 70.16 22.57 -2.73
C GLY A 63 69.24 22.11 -1.56
N THR A 64 69.55 21.08 -0.75
CA THR A 64 70.29 21.02 0.57
C THR A 64 69.54 21.61 1.80
N SER A 65 69.54 21.04 3.03
CA SER A 65 70.49 20.13 3.72
C SER A 65 69.90 19.32 4.91
N THR A 66 70.42 18.09 5.13
CA THR A 66 70.77 17.25 6.35
C THR A 66 70.20 17.52 7.80
N ILE A 67 70.32 16.67 8.86
CA ILE A 67 71.11 15.43 9.16
C ILE A 67 70.55 14.55 10.35
N ALA A 68 70.88 13.24 10.39
CA ALA A 68 70.95 12.27 11.55
C ALA A 68 69.69 12.01 12.46
N GLN A 69 69.54 10.95 13.28
CA GLN A 69 70.01 9.53 13.47
C GLN A 69 69.05 8.89 14.53
N GLY A 70 68.87 7.57 14.74
CA GLY A 70 69.28 6.35 14.03
C GLY A 70 69.13 5.06 14.87
N GLY A 71 68.44 4.02 14.34
CA GLY A 71 68.61 2.58 14.67
C GLY A 71 68.08 2.01 16.00
N ASN A 72 68.15 0.69 16.27
CA ASN A 72 68.05 -0.52 15.40
C ASN A 72 67.88 -1.82 16.25
N TYR A 73 67.21 -2.86 15.72
CA TYR A 73 66.99 -4.22 16.30
C TYR A 73 66.27 -4.30 17.68
N GLY A 74 65.63 -5.40 18.10
CA GLY A 74 65.28 -6.68 17.44
C GLY A 74 65.06 -7.82 18.47
N GLY A 75 64.33 -8.90 18.13
CA GLY A 75 64.31 -10.13 18.97
C GLY A 75 63.07 -11.04 18.88
N TYR A 76 63.28 -12.34 18.67
CA TYR A 76 62.26 -13.40 18.54
C TYR A 76 61.93 -14.14 19.86
N GLY A 77 60.75 -14.78 19.92
CA GLY A 77 60.47 -15.98 20.75
C GLY A 77 59.51 -15.77 21.93
N GLY A 78 58.73 -16.77 22.37
CA GLY A 78 58.47 -18.10 21.79
C GLY A 78 57.72 -19.06 22.74
N TYR A 79 56.79 -19.86 22.19
CA TYR A 79 56.20 -21.12 22.72
C TYR A 79 55.70 -21.25 24.19
N GLY A 80 54.39 -21.50 24.33
CA GLY A 80 53.90 -22.78 24.89
C GLY A 80 53.47 -22.84 26.38
N GLY A 81 52.32 -23.51 26.63
CA GLY A 81 51.85 -23.87 27.97
C GLY A 81 50.35 -24.21 27.99
N ASN A 82 49.97 -25.38 28.52
CA ASN A 82 48.58 -25.87 28.54
C ASN A 82 48.25 -26.49 29.92
N THR A 83 47.06 -26.23 30.47
CA THR A 83 46.50 -27.01 31.59
C THR A 83 44.98 -26.85 31.68
N LYS A 84 44.29 -27.84 32.26
CA LYS A 84 42.83 -27.91 32.44
C LYS A 84 42.47 -27.84 33.94
N HIS A 85 41.30 -27.27 34.29
CA HIS A 85 40.11 -27.97 34.82
C HIS A 85 39.10 -27.02 35.53
N HIS A 86 37.86 -27.50 35.64
CA HIS A 86 36.65 -27.07 36.39
C HIS A 86 36.74 -25.92 37.43
N HIS A 87 35.70 -25.11 37.71
CA HIS A 87 34.26 -25.41 37.83
C HIS A 87 33.34 -24.18 37.60
N ASN A 88 32.02 -24.38 37.64
CA ASN A 88 31.00 -23.32 37.65
C ASN A 88 31.06 -22.46 38.94
N HIS A 89 30.71 -21.17 38.84
CA HIS A 89 29.66 -20.58 39.69
C HIS A 89 29.05 -19.33 39.03
N ALA A 90 27.81 -18.99 39.39
CA ALA A 90 27.07 -17.90 38.76
C ALA A 90 27.46 -16.52 39.31
N THR A 91 27.54 -15.53 38.41
CA THR A 91 27.68 -14.10 38.76
C THR A 91 26.38 -13.36 38.51
N ALA A 92 25.70 -12.95 39.58
CA ALA A 92 24.79 -11.81 39.51
C ALA A 92 25.62 -10.53 39.40
N SER A 93 25.37 -9.70 38.39
CA SER A 93 26.02 -8.39 38.25
C SER A 93 25.06 -7.28 38.66
N ALA A 94 25.58 -6.26 39.33
CA ALA A 94 24.78 -5.20 39.95
C ALA A 94 24.55 -3.99 39.02
N THR A 95 23.53 -3.23 39.39
CA THR A 95 23.14 -1.90 38.90
C THR A 95 24.32 -0.97 38.56
N THR A 96 24.19 -0.22 37.46
CA THR A 96 24.81 1.11 37.33
C THR A 96 23.91 2.04 36.53
N THR A 97 23.16 2.89 37.23
CA THR A 97 22.37 3.99 36.63
C THR A 97 23.07 5.32 36.89
N SER A 98 23.61 5.93 35.84
CA SER A 98 24.22 7.25 35.90
C SER A 98 23.16 8.34 35.76
N SER A 99 23.08 9.25 36.73
CA SER A 99 22.35 10.51 36.60
C SER A 99 23.33 11.68 36.72
N MET A 100 23.21 12.65 35.81
CA MET A 100 24.02 13.88 35.86
C MET A 100 23.34 14.94 36.73
N ALA A 101 24.13 15.74 37.42
CA ALA A 101 23.64 16.75 38.35
C ALA A 101 23.30 18.08 37.66
N ALA A 102 22.19 18.69 38.09
CA ALA A 102 21.92 20.12 37.98
C ALA A 102 21.51 20.62 39.38
N GLY A 103 22.05 21.75 39.83
CA GLY A 103 21.94 22.21 41.22
C GLY A 103 20.96 23.36 41.43
N THR A 104 20.57 23.56 42.70
CA THR A 104 20.11 24.82 43.35
C THR A 104 19.04 25.65 42.61
N GLY A 105 17.80 25.85 43.10
CA GLY A 105 17.20 25.44 44.37
C GLY A 105 17.05 26.60 45.38
N MET A 106 15.93 27.33 45.28
CA MET A 106 15.38 28.18 46.36
C MET A 106 13.84 28.26 46.23
N ASN A 107 13.10 27.67 47.17
CA ASN A 107 12.28 28.41 48.14
C ASN A 107 11.73 27.44 49.21
N THR A 108 11.44 27.92 50.42
CA THR A 108 10.93 27.09 51.53
C THR A 108 9.41 27.21 51.66
N GLY A 109 8.70 26.08 51.71
CA GLY A 109 7.26 26.01 52.00
C GLY A 109 6.93 24.81 52.88
N THR A 110 6.65 25.05 54.16
CA THR A 110 6.31 24.02 55.15
C THR A 110 4.81 23.70 55.14
N GLY A 111 4.45 22.42 55.11
CA GLY A 111 3.07 21.97 55.23
C GLY A 111 2.99 20.47 55.53
N ALA A 112 2.82 20.11 56.81
CA ALA A 112 2.65 18.72 57.24
C ALA A 112 1.16 18.36 57.40
N GLY A 113 0.80 17.11 57.10
CA GLY A 113 -0.59 16.63 57.19
C GLY A 113 -0.70 15.11 57.02
N THR A 114 -0.42 14.35 58.10
CA THR A 114 -0.44 12.88 58.12
C THR A 114 -1.71 12.30 58.75
N ALA A 115 -2.45 11.48 57.99
CA ALA A 115 -3.35 10.41 58.46
C ALA A 115 -3.71 9.55 57.22
N THR A 116 -3.56 8.22 57.09
CA THR A 116 -4.05 7.07 57.90
C THR A 116 -5.55 7.15 58.24
N GLY A 117 -6.47 6.34 57.71
CA GLY A 117 -6.37 5.21 56.77
C GLY A 117 -6.95 3.93 57.39
N THR A 118 -7.94 3.33 56.72
CA THR A 118 -8.60 2.07 57.17
C THR A 118 -9.13 1.28 55.98
N THR A 119 -8.91 -0.04 56.00
CA THR A 119 -9.44 -0.99 55.02
C THR A 119 -10.61 -1.78 55.60
N THR A 120 -11.72 -1.87 54.87
CA THR A 120 -12.68 -2.97 54.97
C THR A 120 -13.49 -3.01 53.67
N GLY A 121 -13.92 -4.20 53.23
CA GLY A 121 -14.82 -4.35 52.10
C GLY A 121 -15.57 -5.68 52.17
N MET A 122 -16.67 -5.82 51.43
CA MET A 122 -17.31 -7.12 51.14
C MET A 122 -18.36 -7.02 50.03
N THR A 123 -18.43 -8.08 49.22
CA THR A 123 -19.62 -8.65 48.53
C THR A 123 -20.61 -7.75 47.76
N THR A 124 -20.56 -7.88 46.43
CA THR A 124 -21.68 -8.27 45.54
C THR A 124 -23.13 -7.94 45.96
N GLY A 125 -23.81 -7.13 45.14
CA GLY A 125 -25.27 -7.02 45.06
C GLY A 125 -25.70 -6.85 43.60
N ASN A 126 -26.80 -7.47 43.18
CA ASN A 126 -27.19 -7.60 41.77
C ASN A 126 -28.57 -6.98 41.49
N GLY A 127 -28.70 -6.25 40.37
CA GLY A 127 -29.99 -5.83 39.79
C GLY A 127 -30.71 -4.66 40.47
N GLY A 128 -31.07 -3.64 39.69
CA GLY A 128 -31.92 -2.54 40.16
C GLY A 128 -32.03 -1.42 39.12
N ALA A 129 -33.12 -1.40 38.34
CA ALA A 129 -33.39 -0.32 37.39
C ALA A 129 -33.84 0.94 38.11
N MET A 130 -33.36 2.11 37.67
CA MET A 130 -33.91 3.41 38.05
C MET A 130 -34.28 4.22 36.81
N ALA A 131 -35.57 4.50 36.67
CA ALA A 131 -36.00 5.68 35.92
C ALA A 131 -35.81 6.91 36.82
N THR A 132 -35.32 8.02 36.27
CA THR A 132 -35.21 9.30 36.99
C THR A 132 -36.10 10.34 36.33
N THR A 133 -36.91 11.02 37.15
CA THR A 133 -37.84 12.05 36.72
C THR A 133 -37.29 13.46 36.97
N SER A 134 -37.41 14.28 35.94
CA SER A 134 -37.88 15.68 36.02
C SER A 134 -37.21 16.67 36.99
N ALA A 135 -36.36 17.55 36.43
CA ALA A 135 -36.35 18.99 36.76
C ALA A 135 -36.05 19.76 35.45
N ALA A 136 -36.86 20.65 34.87
CA ALA A 136 -37.98 21.52 35.30
C ALA A 136 -37.59 22.97 35.67
N ALA A 137 -37.07 23.72 34.68
CA ALA A 137 -37.16 25.19 34.59
C ALA A 137 -37.12 25.62 33.10
N GLY A 138 -37.78 26.69 32.64
CA GLY A 138 -38.66 27.57 33.42
C GLY A 138 -39.21 28.83 32.71
N ILE A 139 -39.92 28.67 31.58
CA ILE A 139 -40.84 29.69 30.98
C ILE A 139 -40.19 30.96 30.39
N GLY A 140 -40.67 31.43 29.23
CA GLY A 140 -40.19 32.69 28.62
C GLY A 140 -40.79 33.06 27.25
N THR A 141 -42.10 32.86 27.04
CA THR A 141 -42.77 33.26 25.78
C THR A 141 -43.18 34.74 25.79
N GLY A 142 -42.98 35.44 24.67
CA GLY A 142 -43.42 36.84 24.52
C GLY A 142 -43.50 37.28 23.05
N THR A 143 -44.71 37.47 22.55
CA THR A 143 -44.99 38.09 21.24
C THR A 143 -45.33 39.57 21.41
N GLY A 144 -44.86 40.43 20.50
CA GLY A 144 -45.14 41.87 20.53
C GLY A 144 -44.66 42.57 19.25
N THR A 145 -45.35 43.64 18.83
CA THR A 145 -45.16 44.27 17.51
C THR A 145 -44.98 45.80 17.58
N ASN A 146 -44.40 46.34 16.50
CA ASN A 146 -44.58 47.68 15.92
C ASN A 146 -43.80 48.94 16.37
N THR A 147 -43.35 49.67 15.32
CA THR A 147 -43.29 51.14 15.10
C THR A 147 -42.22 52.06 15.76
N GLY A 148 -41.72 53.04 14.96
CA GLY A 148 -40.94 54.23 15.35
C GLY A 148 -39.42 54.10 15.18
N THR A 149 -38.67 54.58 14.17
CA THR A 149 -38.76 55.69 13.16
C THR A 149 -38.06 57.01 13.56
N ALA A 150 -36.76 57.16 13.23
CA ALA A 150 -36.01 58.42 12.96
C ALA A 150 -34.55 58.04 12.55
N THR A 151 -33.95 58.25 11.35
CA THR A 151 -33.77 59.38 10.39
C THR A 151 -32.47 60.22 10.55
N SER A 152 -31.40 59.85 9.83
CA SER A 152 -30.45 60.77 9.16
C SER A 152 -29.39 60.01 8.31
N THR A 153 -28.77 60.50 7.22
CA THR A 153 -29.22 61.18 5.97
C THR A 153 -28.00 61.33 5.02
N ALA A 154 -28.11 60.90 3.75
CA ALA A 154 -27.19 61.15 2.60
C ALA A 154 -25.72 60.62 2.71
N ALA A 155 -24.94 60.36 1.63
CA ALA A 155 -25.15 60.38 0.17
C ALA A 155 -24.45 59.13 -0.47
N THR A 156 -24.98 58.41 -1.47
CA THR A 156 -24.87 58.61 -2.94
C THR A 156 -23.40 58.68 -3.44
N THR A 157 -22.91 57.94 -4.45
CA THR A 157 -23.51 57.62 -5.78
C THR A 157 -23.07 56.27 -6.43
N THR A 158 -24.02 55.55 -7.06
CA THR A 158 -24.01 54.78 -8.36
C THR A 158 -22.77 53.98 -8.82
N SER A 159 -22.84 52.77 -9.43
CA SER A 159 -23.88 52.09 -10.25
C SER A 159 -23.83 50.55 -10.02
N ALA A 160 -24.91 49.76 -9.86
CA ALA A 160 -25.98 49.36 -10.81
C ALA A 160 -25.47 48.57 -12.04
N ALA A 161 -26.03 47.41 -12.48
CA ALA A 161 -27.05 46.47 -11.98
C ALA A 161 -26.86 45.10 -12.73
N ALA A 162 -27.08 43.89 -12.19
CA ALA A 162 -28.35 43.16 -11.98
C ALA A 162 -29.33 43.15 -13.19
N ALA A 163 -29.98 42.05 -13.61
CA ALA A 163 -29.86 40.60 -13.29
C ALA A 163 -30.71 39.72 -14.28
N ALA A 164 -30.69 38.39 -14.08
CA ALA A 164 -31.72 37.38 -14.41
C ALA A 164 -31.85 36.76 -15.83
N SER A 165 -32.19 35.46 -15.80
CA SER A 165 -32.53 34.52 -16.89
C SER A 165 -33.93 34.79 -17.53
N PRO A 166 -34.34 34.16 -18.67
CA PRO A 166 -34.67 32.71 -18.69
C PRO A 166 -34.40 31.95 -20.02
N SER A 167 -34.64 30.63 -19.99
CA SER A 167 -34.51 29.68 -21.12
C SER A 167 -35.72 29.68 -22.06
N ALA A 168 -35.51 29.47 -23.38
CA ALA A 168 -36.50 28.80 -24.24
C ALA A 168 -35.90 28.23 -25.56
N THR A 169 -36.33 27.00 -25.85
CA THR A 169 -36.11 26.11 -27.00
C THR A 169 -36.13 26.64 -28.46
N LYS A 170 -35.20 26.08 -29.26
CA LYS A 170 -35.43 25.35 -30.55
C LYS A 170 -35.85 26.11 -31.83
N ALA A 171 -34.93 26.09 -32.81
CA ALA A 171 -35.24 26.19 -34.25
C ALA A 171 -34.29 25.28 -35.06
N CYS A 172 -34.64 24.97 -36.32
CA CYS A 172 -33.86 24.07 -37.20
C CYS A 172 -33.43 24.82 -38.47
N ALA A 173 -32.20 24.58 -38.95
CA ALA A 173 -31.77 24.95 -40.29
C ALA A 173 -30.67 24.00 -40.81
N THR A 174 -30.86 23.46 -42.01
CA THR A 174 -29.86 22.68 -42.76
C THR A 174 -28.95 23.61 -43.56
N ALA A 175 -27.66 23.28 -43.67
CA ALA A 175 -26.73 23.94 -44.60
C ALA A 175 -25.96 22.90 -45.43
N THR A 176 -26.21 22.87 -46.74
CA THR A 176 -25.49 22.04 -47.71
C THR A 176 -24.19 22.74 -48.12
N ALA A 177 -23.08 22.00 -48.24
CA ALA A 177 -21.83 22.51 -48.78
C ALA A 177 -21.49 21.83 -50.12
N THR A 178 -21.30 22.62 -51.18
CA THR A 178 -21.10 22.14 -52.55
C THR A 178 -19.63 21.87 -52.83
N ALA A 179 -19.34 20.80 -53.59
CA ALA A 179 -17.99 20.47 -54.02
C ALA A 179 -17.54 21.29 -55.25
N THR A 180 -16.27 21.68 -55.27
CA THR A 180 -15.54 22.14 -56.47
C THR A 180 -14.26 21.35 -56.63
N ALA A 181 -14.06 20.73 -57.79
CA ALA A 181 -12.90 19.92 -58.10
C ALA A 181 -11.82 20.74 -58.84
N ALA A 182 -10.55 20.41 -58.58
CA ALA A 182 -9.40 20.80 -59.39
C ALA A 182 -8.52 19.55 -59.58
N ALA A 183 -8.04 19.31 -60.81
CA ALA A 183 -7.32 18.09 -61.16
C ALA A 183 -5.81 18.31 -61.23
N ALA A 184 -5.02 17.28 -60.88
CA ALA A 184 -3.57 17.28 -61.08
C ALA A 184 -3.01 15.88 -61.41
N ALA A 185 -2.24 15.81 -62.49
CA ALA A 185 -1.19 14.85 -62.85
C ALA A 185 -1.28 13.38 -62.37
N THR A 186 -1.55 12.48 -63.32
CA THR A 186 -1.21 11.05 -63.23
C THR A 186 0.30 10.84 -63.42
N THR A 187 0.95 10.11 -62.51
CA THR A 187 2.22 9.40 -62.78
C THR A 187 2.18 8.00 -62.17
N SER A 188 2.71 7.01 -62.88
CA SER A 188 2.57 5.60 -62.52
C SER A 188 3.71 5.13 -61.61
N ALA A 189 3.38 4.55 -60.46
CA ALA A 189 4.31 3.80 -59.61
C ALA A 189 3.76 2.38 -59.38
N THR A 190 4.63 1.38 -59.49
CA THR A 190 4.26 -0.05 -59.40
C THR A 190 3.96 -0.45 -57.97
N ALA A 191 2.71 -0.86 -57.70
CA ALA A 191 2.30 -1.38 -56.40
C ALA A 191 2.87 -2.80 -56.17
N ALA A 192 4.00 -2.90 -55.48
CA ALA A 192 4.44 -4.15 -54.88
C ALA A 192 3.52 -4.46 -53.68
N ALA A 193 2.80 -5.58 -53.73
CA ALA A 193 1.91 -6.01 -52.66
C ALA A 193 2.72 -6.52 -51.45
N ALA A 194 3.14 -5.59 -50.59
CA ALA A 194 3.70 -5.91 -49.28
C ALA A 194 2.60 -6.61 -48.45
N ALA A 195 2.77 -7.90 -48.21
CA ALA A 195 1.86 -8.67 -47.37
C ALA A 195 1.95 -8.15 -45.93
N THR A 196 0.99 -7.33 -45.52
CA THR A 196 0.80 -6.93 -44.13
C THR A 196 0.34 -8.15 -43.33
N THR A 197 1.29 -8.97 -42.89
CA THR A 197 1.07 -9.93 -41.81
C THR A 197 0.61 -9.14 -40.60
N SER A 198 -0.70 -9.17 -40.33
CA SER A 198 -1.26 -8.66 -39.08
C SER A 198 -0.62 -9.44 -37.95
N ALA A 199 0.36 -8.83 -37.29
CA ALA A 199 0.99 -9.41 -36.12
C ALA A 199 -0.11 -9.76 -35.12
N ALA A 200 -0.27 -11.05 -34.83
CA ALA A 200 -1.20 -11.48 -33.79
C ALA A 200 -0.81 -10.74 -32.51
N ALA A 201 -1.78 -10.06 -31.88
CA ALA A 201 -1.53 -9.33 -30.65
C ALA A 201 -0.86 -10.29 -29.66
N ALA A 202 0.36 -9.98 -29.25
CA ALA A 202 1.11 -10.83 -28.33
C ALA A 202 0.27 -11.01 -27.07
N ALA A 203 0.10 -12.26 -26.63
CA ALA A 203 -0.58 -12.54 -25.38
C ALA A 203 0.09 -11.73 -24.27
N ALA A 204 -0.69 -10.98 -23.50
CA ALA A 204 -0.16 -10.14 -22.43
C ALA A 204 0.68 -11.02 -21.50
N ALA A 205 1.94 -10.62 -21.28
CA ALA A 205 2.84 -11.39 -20.45
C ALA A 205 2.26 -11.50 -19.03
N THR A 206 2.26 -12.70 -18.47
CA THR A 206 1.89 -12.91 -17.07
C THR A 206 2.74 -12.00 -16.19
N PRO A 207 2.16 -11.16 -15.32
CA PRO A 207 2.93 -10.32 -14.40
C PRO A 207 3.87 -11.19 -13.54
N ASN A 208 5.08 -10.71 -13.30
CA ASN A 208 6.01 -11.37 -12.39
C ASN A 208 5.58 -11.04 -10.95
N PRO A 209 5.21 -12.03 -10.12
CA PRO A 209 4.75 -11.77 -8.76
C PRO A 209 5.84 -11.29 -7.79
N ASN A 210 7.13 -11.37 -8.16
CA ASN A 210 8.25 -11.10 -7.27
C ASN A 210 9.20 -10.06 -7.90
N CYS A 211 9.10 -8.82 -7.46
CA CYS A 211 9.85 -7.69 -7.99
C CYS A 211 10.75 -7.04 -6.94
N THR A 212 11.82 -6.40 -7.39
CA THR A 212 12.83 -5.75 -6.56
C THR A 212 12.86 -4.26 -6.86
N LEU A 213 12.87 -3.44 -5.82
CA LEU A 213 12.99 -1.99 -5.88
C LEU A 213 14.33 -1.57 -5.28
N VAL A 214 15.22 -1.00 -6.10
CA VAL A 214 16.51 -0.48 -5.64
C VAL A 214 16.30 0.90 -5.04
N VAL A 215 16.56 1.02 -3.74
CA VAL A 215 16.41 2.27 -2.98
C VAL A 215 17.57 3.22 -3.30
N PRO A 216 17.32 4.51 -3.60
CA PRO A 216 18.37 5.46 -3.92
C PRO A 216 19.21 5.81 -2.68
N PRO A 217 20.50 6.18 -2.83
CA PRO A 217 21.32 6.64 -1.72
C PRO A 217 20.73 7.86 -1.00
N ASN A 218 20.80 7.87 0.33
CA ASN A 218 20.27 8.94 1.20
C ASN A 218 18.76 9.23 0.99
N PRO A 219 17.86 8.22 1.04
CA PRO A 219 16.48 8.35 0.58
C PRO A 219 15.64 9.36 1.39
N LEU A 220 16.04 9.67 2.62
CA LEU A 220 15.38 10.65 3.52
C LEU A 220 15.75 12.11 3.22
N THR A 221 16.47 12.39 2.12
CA THR A 221 16.90 13.73 1.71
C THR A 221 16.15 14.21 0.48
N ALA A 222 16.09 15.53 0.25
CA ALA A 222 15.44 16.10 -0.94
C ALA A 222 15.92 15.48 -2.26
N GLN A 223 17.24 15.27 -2.40
CA GLN A 223 17.81 14.63 -3.57
C GLN A 223 17.52 13.12 -3.62
N GLY A 224 17.50 12.43 -2.48
CA GLY A 224 17.14 11.01 -2.40
C GLY A 224 15.69 10.76 -2.82
N LEU A 225 14.74 11.53 -2.27
CA LEU A 225 13.32 11.51 -2.66
C LEU A 225 13.12 11.80 -4.16
N ALA A 226 13.88 12.74 -4.72
CA ALA A 226 13.81 13.10 -6.14
C ALA A 226 14.59 12.17 -7.09
N THR A 227 15.30 11.16 -6.57
CA THR A 227 16.03 10.19 -7.39
C THR A 227 15.14 8.99 -7.69
N PRO A 228 14.84 8.66 -8.97
CA PRO A 228 13.93 7.56 -9.29
C PRO A 228 14.42 6.20 -8.77
N TYR A 229 13.56 5.54 -7.99
CA TYR A 229 13.76 4.17 -7.53
C TYR A 229 13.75 3.23 -8.75
N GLN A 230 14.71 2.30 -8.82
CA GLN A 230 14.87 1.43 -9.99
C GLN A 230 14.15 0.10 -9.77
N PHE A 231 13.23 -0.24 -10.67
CA PHE A 231 12.34 -1.40 -10.56
C PHE A 231 12.77 -2.54 -11.48
N THR A 232 12.81 -3.77 -10.96
CA THR A 232 13.25 -4.94 -11.72
C THR A 232 12.69 -6.26 -11.17
N ALA A 233 12.97 -7.38 -11.83
CA ALA A 233 12.55 -8.70 -11.37
C ALA A 233 13.49 -9.26 -10.28
N THR A 234 12.93 -9.70 -9.15
CA THR A 234 13.68 -10.45 -8.12
C THR A 234 14.20 -11.76 -8.68
N ASN A 235 13.43 -12.37 -9.58
CA ASN A 235 13.84 -13.52 -10.38
C ASN A 235 13.44 -13.30 -11.86
N ALA A 236 14.41 -12.93 -12.69
CA ALA A 236 14.19 -12.71 -14.13
C ALA A 236 13.69 -13.95 -14.90
N ALA A 237 13.87 -15.17 -14.36
CA ALA A 237 13.31 -16.38 -14.95
C ALA A 237 11.77 -16.48 -14.81
N MET A 238 11.15 -15.62 -13.99
CA MET A 238 9.70 -15.47 -13.88
C MET A 238 9.13 -14.33 -14.76
N GLY A 239 9.95 -13.78 -15.67
CA GLY A 239 9.59 -12.66 -16.54
C GLY A 239 10.09 -11.30 -16.02
N PRO A 240 9.97 -10.24 -16.83
CA PRO A 240 10.35 -8.88 -16.43
C PRO A 240 9.27 -8.23 -15.55
N CYS A 241 9.71 -7.47 -14.55
CA CYS A 241 8.86 -6.49 -13.90
C CYS A 241 8.92 -5.18 -14.69
N HIS A 242 7.76 -4.54 -14.87
CA HIS A 242 7.53 -3.33 -15.64
C HIS A 242 6.51 -2.47 -14.89
N GLU A 243 6.88 -1.25 -14.54
CA GLU A 243 6.10 -0.35 -13.69
C GLU A 243 4.79 0.10 -14.37
N ALA A 244 4.79 0.20 -15.71
CA ALA A 244 3.59 0.51 -16.49
C ALA A 244 2.53 -0.61 -16.53
N ASN A 245 2.82 -1.80 -15.98
CA ASN A 245 1.87 -2.89 -15.86
C ASN A 245 1.20 -2.86 -14.47
N ILE A 246 -0.01 -2.33 -14.40
CA ILE A 246 -0.79 -2.11 -13.17
C ILE A 246 -0.91 -3.33 -12.24
N ASN A 247 -0.79 -4.55 -12.76
CA ASN A 247 -0.80 -5.80 -11.99
C ASN A 247 0.55 -6.16 -11.34
N GLN A 248 1.54 -5.27 -11.40
CA GLN A 248 2.89 -5.41 -10.82
C GLN A 248 3.59 -4.04 -10.66
N SER A 249 2.83 -2.94 -10.57
CA SER A 249 3.36 -1.61 -10.27
C SER A 249 3.80 -1.54 -8.79
N ALA A 250 4.90 -0.85 -8.51
CA ALA A 250 5.43 -0.59 -7.18
C ALA A 250 5.40 0.91 -6.87
N PHE A 251 4.97 1.26 -5.67
CA PHE A 251 4.68 2.64 -5.27
C PHE A 251 5.52 3.03 -4.07
N VAL A 252 5.88 4.31 -4.00
CA VAL A 252 6.64 4.90 -2.90
C VAL A 252 5.97 6.20 -2.49
N GLN A 253 5.73 6.35 -1.19
CA GLN A 253 5.17 7.57 -0.59
C GLN A 253 6.02 8.05 0.57
N ALA A 254 6.24 9.36 0.66
CA ALA A 254 6.92 10.00 1.77
C ALA A 254 6.00 10.99 2.48
N THR A 255 6.01 10.93 3.81
CA THR A 255 5.38 11.95 4.67
C THR A 255 6.47 12.68 5.43
N VAL A 256 6.44 14.00 5.37
CA VAL A 256 7.48 14.90 5.87
C VAL A 256 6.91 15.73 7.01
N TYR A 257 7.52 15.63 8.18
CA TYR A 257 7.20 16.42 9.36
C TYR A 257 8.22 17.53 9.58
N ASP A 258 7.75 18.72 9.93
CA ASP A 258 8.58 19.85 10.39
C ASP A 258 8.52 20.02 11.92
N PRO A 259 9.56 19.61 12.67
CA PRO A 259 9.61 19.78 14.11
C PRO A 259 9.66 21.24 14.60
N ALA A 260 9.88 22.23 13.71
CA ALA A 260 9.91 23.64 14.08
C ALA A 260 8.52 24.30 14.05
N THR A 261 7.58 23.77 13.26
CA THR A 261 6.25 24.39 13.05
C THR A 261 5.08 23.46 13.37
N GLY A 262 5.29 22.15 13.43
CA GLY A 262 4.20 21.17 13.48
C GLY A 262 3.61 20.82 12.12
N ALA A 263 4.12 21.39 11.02
CA ALA A 263 3.59 21.14 9.69
C ALA A 263 3.88 19.71 9.19
N LEU A 264 2.93 19.18 8.42
CA LEU A 264 3.06 17.94 7.65
C LEU A 264 2.95 18.27 6.16
N SER A 265 3.65 17.51 5.32
CA SER A 265 3.57 17.60 3.86
C SER A 265 3.89 16.24 3.22
N ILE A 266 3.36 16.00 2.02
CA ILE A 266 3.49 14.74 1.29
C ILE A 266 4.46 14.91 0.12
N TYR A 267 5.10 13.82 -0.29
CA TYR A 267 5.81 13.73 -1.55
C TYR A 267 5.78 12.29 -2.05
N ASP A 268 5.54 12.06 -3.34
CA ASP A 268 5.52 10.73 -3.96
C ASP A 268 6.83 10.49 -4.76
N PRO A 269 7.85 9.80 -4.23
CA PRO A 269 9.03 9.42 -5.01
C PRO A 269 8.66 8.58 -6.23
N LEU A 270 9.37 8.80 -7.34
CA LEU A 270 9.07 8.13 -8.61
C LEU A 270 9.73 6.75 -8.69
N VAL A 271 8.96 5.76 -9.15
CA VAL A 271 9.47 4.45 -9.59
C VAL A 271 9.60 4.43 -11.12
N VAL A 272 10.68 3.82 -11.63
CA VAL A 272 10.88 3.54 -13.06
C VAL A 272 11.56 2.19 -13.28
N ASP A 273 11.27 1.54 -14.41
CA ASP A 273 11.98 0.35 -14.88
C ASP A 273 13.52 0.56 -14.88
N MET A 274 14.26 -0.40 -14.36
CA MET A 274 15.70 -0.29 -14.13
C MET A 274 16.48 0.02 -15.41
N GLY A 275 17.19 1.16 -15.40
CA GLY A 275 17.98 1.65 -16.54
C GLY A 275 17.19 2.46 -17.57
N THR A 276 15.89 2.68 -17.38
CA THR A 276 15.08 3.57 -18.22
C THR A 276 15.19 5.03 -17.76
N GLN A 277 14.43 5.93 -18.40
CA GLN A 277 14.32 7.33 -18.00
C GLN A 277 12.84 7.72 -17.78
N PRO A 278 12.54 8.53 -16.75
CA PRO A 278 11.20 9.07 -16.52
C PRO A 278 10.56 9.71 -17.76
N ALA A 279 9.23 9.70 -17.84
CA ALA A 279 8.48 10.47 -18.83
C ALA A 279 8.59 11.99 -18.57
N ALA A 280 8.78 12.38 -17.31
CA ALA A 280 9.14 13.72 -16.87
C ALA A 280 10.06 13.63 -15.64
N ALA A 281 11.05 14.52 -15.54
CA ALA A 281 11.96 14.53 -14.40
C ALA A 281 11.20 14.81 -13.08
N PRO A 282 11.50 14.10 -11.97
CA PRO A 282 10.87 14.38 -10.68
C PRO A 282 11.12 15.81 -10.19
N VAL A 283 10.14 16.36 -9.48
CA VAL A 283 10.28 17.65 -8.79
C VAL A 283 11.16 17.46 -7.57
N VAL A 284 12.22 18.27 -7.39
CA VAL A 284 13.04 18.20 -6.18
C VAL A 284 12.33 18.93 -5.03
N PRO A 285 11.90 18.24 -3.96
CA PRO A 285 11.14 18.87 -2.88
C PRO A 285 12.05 19.76 -2.02
N THR A 286 11.52 20.89 -1.55
CA THR A 286 12.19 21.71 -0.52
C THR A 286 11.80 21.20 0.85
N LEU A 287 12.71 20.52 1.54
CA LEU A 287 12.46 20.00 2.89
C LEU A 287 12.76 21.07 3.97
N PRO A 288 11.96 21.17 5.04
CA PRO A 288 12.25 21.99 6.21
C PRO A 288 13.58 21.61 6.90
N ALA A 289 14.14 22.54 7.67
CA ALA A 289 15.38 22.30 8.41
C ALA A 289 15.15 21.29 9.54
N ASN A 290 15.92 20.19 9.54
CA ASN A 290 15.73 19.04 10.44
C ASN A 290 14.39 18.30 10.25
N ALA A 291 13.76 18.39 9.08
CA ALA A 291 12.55 17.64 8.76
C ALA A 291 12.73 16.13 8.99
N VAL A 292 11.71 15.49 9.54
CA VAL A 292 11.69 14.04 9.75
C VAL A 292 10.83 13.41 8.65
N VAL A 293 11.45 12.54 7.84
CA VAL A 293 10.79 11.88 6.71
C VAL A 293 10.49 10.43 7.09
N GLY A 294 9.22 10.03 7.00
CA GLY A 294 8.83 8.62 6.88
C GLY A 294 8.62 8.27 5.42
N ILE A 295 8.98 7.06 5.00
CA ILE A 295 8.72 6.54 3.64
C ILE A 295 8.05 5.18 3.76
N TRP A 296 7.05 4.92 2.93
CA TRP A 296 6.32 3.66 2.82
C TRP A 296 6.29 3.19 1.37
N PHE A 297 6.10 1.88 1.20
CA PHE A 297 6.12 1.19 -0.08
C PHE A 297 4.90 0.29 -0.19
N GLY A 298 4.31 0.25 -1.38
CA GLY A 298 3.20 -0.63 -1.72
C GLY A 298 3.40 -1.27 -3.08
N PHE A 299 2.69 -2.36 -3.37
CA PHE A 299 2.98 -3.18 -4.55
C PHE A 299 1.79 -4.00 -5.02
N ASN A 300 1.48 -3.97 -6.32
CA ASN A 300 0.26 -4.58 -6.88
C ASN A 300 0.41 -6.08 -7.27
N ALA A 301 1.48 -6.76 -6.84
CA ALA A 301 1.62 -8.22 -7.00
C ALA A 301 1.95 -8.90 -5.66
N THR A 302 2.86 -9.88 -5.57
CA THR A 302 2.99 -10.72 -4.35
C THR A 302 4.11 -10.29 -3.41
N ASN A 303 5.33 -10.08 -3.90
CA ASN A 303 6.48 -9.70 -3.07
C ASN A 303 7.28 -8.56 -3.68
N LEU A 304 7.40 -7.46 -2.94
CA LEU A 304 8.37 -6.38 -3.16
C LEU A 304 9.60 -6.58 -2.28
N THR A 305 10.76 -6.75 -2.89
CA THR A 305 12.06 -6.80 -2.20
C THR A 305 12.73 -5.42 -2.28
N LEU A 306 13.09 -4.82 -1.15
CA LEU A 306 13.94 -3.63 -1.15
C LEU A 306 15.41 -4.03 -1.31
N GLN A 307 16.08 -3.52 -2.35
CA GLN A 307 17.51 -3.72 -2.60
C GLN A 307 18.33 -2.48 -2.24
N ASP A 308 19.51 -2.72 -1.65
CA ASP A 308 20.45 -1.67 -1.31
C ASP A 308 21.25 -1.13 -2.51
N SER A 309 21.38 0.19 -2.56
CA SER A 309 22.37 0.93 -3.33
C SER A 309 23.26 1.74 -2.38
N ASN A 310 24.51 1.31 -2.20
CA ASN A 310 25.56 2.06 -1.49
C ASN A 310 25.21 2.45 -0.04
N GLY A 311 24.53 1.57 0.70
CA GLY A 311 24.10 1.78 2.09
C GLY A 311 22.75 2.49 2.24
N SER A 312 22.03 2.74 1.15
CA SER A 312 20.65 3.28 1.11
C SER A 312 19.70 2.72 2.18
N LEU A 313 19.65 1.40 2.41
CA LEU A 313 18.73 0.78 3.36
C LEU A 313 19.11 1.09 4.81
N ALA A 314 20.42 1.16 5.09
CA ALA A 314 20.91 1.55 6.42
C ALA A 314 20.71 3.07 6.65
N ALA A 315 21.00 3.89 5.64
CA ALA A 315 20.80 5.34 5.69
C ALA A 315 19.32 5.72 5.81
N GLY A 316 18.44 4.99 5.14
CA GLY A 316 16.98 5.13 5.23
C GLY A 316 16.36 4.47 6.46
N LYS A 317 17.09 3.62 7.19
CA LYS A 317 16.53 2.72 8.23
C LYS A 317 15.33 1.93 7.69
N CYS A 318 15.56 1.25 6.56
CA CYS A 318 14.52 0.54 5.82
C CYS A 318 14.26 -0.86 6.41
N VAL A 319 12.99 -1.22 6.52
CA VAL A 319 12.49 -2.50 7.00
C VAL A 319 11.47 -3.02 5.99
N ASN A 320 11.70 -4.22 5.50
CA ASN A 320 10.89 -4.89 4.48
C ASN A 320 10.49 -6.30 4.94
N GLY A 321 10.78 -6.69 6.19
CA GLY A 321 10.51 -8.01 6.76
C GLY A 321 11.48 -8.36 7.89
N MET A 322 11.63 -9.65 8.26
CA MET A 322 12.64 -10.05 9.27
C MET A 322 14.05 -10.24 8.69
N GLY A 323 14.19 -10.32 7.36
CA GLY A 323 15.50 -10.49 6.71
C GLY A 323 15.41 -10.90 5.25
N ALA A 324 16.55 -11.25 4.66
CA ALA A 324 16.65 -11.64 3.26
C ALA A 324 15.79 -12.87 2.94
N GLY A 325 14.80 -12.70 2.05
CA GLY A 325 13.86 -13.74 1.65
C GLY A 325 12.66 -13.95 2.57
N ASP A 326 12.55 -13.20 3.68
CA ASP A 326 11.37 -13.17 4.56
C ASP A 326 10.81 -11.74 4.61
N VAL A 327 10.30 -11.29 3.45
CA VAL A 327 9.72 -9.96 3.27
C VAL A 327 8.26 -9.88 3.75
N PHE A 328 7.72 -8.69 3.94
CA PHE A 328 6.32 -8.50 4.29
C PHE A 328 5.36 -8.84 3.14
N GLY A 329 5.80 -8.83 1.87
CA GLY A 329 4.91 -9.04 0.72
C GLY A 329 4.76 -7.74 -0.07
N GLN A 330 3.56 -7.14 -0.07
CA GLN A 330 3.30 -5.89 -0.80
C GLN A 330 3.94 -4.66 -0.11
N PHE A 331 4.14 -4.72 1.22
CA PHE A 331 4.51 -3.61 2.09
C PHE A 331 6.04 -3.48 2.37
N ALA A 332 6.50 -2.24 2.57
CA ALA A 332 7.74 -1.93 3.30
C ALA A 332 7.73 -0.50 3.86
N TYR A 333 8.73 -0.14 4.67
CA TYR A 333 8.94 1.23 5.12
C TYR A 333 10.43 1.61 5.31
N CYS A 334 10.73 2.90 5.35
CA CYS A 334 12.00 3.48 5.78
C CYS A 334 11.76 4.59 6.80
N ASN A 335 12.47 4.55 7.93
CA ASN A 335 12.44 5.54 9.03
C ASN A 335 11.06 5.80 9.70
N SER A 336 9.97 5.19 9.25
CA SER A 336 8.60 5.32 9.78
C SER A 336 8.50 5.38 11.33
N PRO A 337 9.07 4.45 12.12
CA PRO A 337 8.98 4.50 13.59
C PRO A 337 9.55 5.79 14.20
N ALA A 338 10.55 6.42 13.56
CA ALA A 338 11.13 7.68 14.00
C ALA A 338 10.33 8.91 13.49
N PHE A 339 9.65 8.79 12.35
CA PHE A 339 8.66 9.76 11.90
C PHE A 339 7.48 9.83 12.87
N PHE A 340 6.80 8.71 13.12
CA PHE A 340 5.64 8.67 14.00
C PHE A 340 5.98 9.11 15.43
N ALA A 341 7.13 8.68 15.97
CA ALA A 341 7.59 9.16 17.27
C ALA A 341 7.80 10.68 17.34
N ALA A 342 8.25 11.32 16.25
CA ALA A 342 8.42 12.77 16.18
C ALA A 342 7.08 13.51 16.03
N VAL A 343 6.15 12.99 15.21
CA VAL A 343 4.82 13.59 15.05
C VAL A 343 3.97 13.43 16.30
N ASN A 344 4.01 12.26 16.95
CA ASN A 344 3.32 12.02 18.24
C ASN A 344 3.84 12.93 19.36
N GLN A 345 5.13 13.27 19.37
CA GLN A 345 5.67 14.33 20.25
C GLN A 345 5.10 15.71 19.87
N GLY A 346 4.96 16.03 18.58
CA GLY A 346 4.28 17.23 18.10
C GLY A 346 2.81 17.33 18.50
N ILE A 347 2.07 16.21 18.47
CA ILE A 347 0.68 16.10 18.93
C ILE A 347 0.61 16.35 20.45
N GLN A 348 1.46 15.67 21.22
CA GLN A 348 1.53 15.83 22.68
C GLN A 348 1.95 17.25 23.11
N ALA A 349 2.75 17.94 22.29
CA ALA A 349 3.14 19.33 22.48
C ALA A 349 2.10 20.35 21.99
N GLY A 350 1.01 19.92 21.34
CA GLY A 350 0.00 20.79 20.74
C GLY A 350 0.46 21.53 19.47
N MET A 351 1.59 21.13 18.87
CA MET A 351 2.09 21.67 17.60
C MET A 351 1.36 21.05 16.40
N VAL A 352 0.97 19.78 16.51
CA VAL A 352 0.22 19.06 15.48
C VAL A 352 -1.22 18.88 15.95
N THR A 353 -2.18 19.33 15.16
CA THR A 353 -3.61 19.03 15.38
C THR A 353 -4.04 17.99 14.35
N VAL A 354 -4.32 16.77 14.82
CA VAL A 354 -4.93 15.72 13.99
C VAL A 354 -6.39 16.08 13.74
N PRO A 355 -6.88 16.13 12.50
CA PRO A 355 -8.29 16.42 12.23
C PRO A 355 -9.16 15.22 12.63
N ASN A 356 -10.26 15.51 13.31
CA ASN A 356 -11.29 14.50 13.60
C ASN A 356 -11.97 14.07 12.29
N PRO A 357 -12.06 12.76 11.98
CA PRO A 357 -12.78 12.24 10.80
C PRO A 357 -14.21 12.79 10.66
N GLY A 358 -14.88 13.02 11.79
CA GLY A 358 -16.22 13.60 11.86
C GLY A 358 -17.32 12.55 12.01
N THR A 359 -18.47 12.82 11.38
CA THR A 359 -19.68 11.99 11.46
C THR A 359 -20.22 11.81 10.06
N ALA A 360 -20.40 10.56 9.67
CA ALA A 360 -20.89 10.17 8.35
C ALA A 360 -22.40 10.47 8.19
N THR A 361 -22.89 10.42 6.95
CA THR A 361 -24.28 10.76 6.59
C THR A 361 -25.33 9.75 7.06
N ASP A 362 -24.88 8.61 7.59
CA ASP A 362 -25.65 7.62 8.36
C ASP A 362 -25.90 8.02 9.83
N GLY A 363 -25.12 8.98 10.36
CA GLY A 363 -25.11 9.40 11.75
C GLY A 363 -24.09 8.67 12.65
N GLN A 364 -23.25 7.80 12.09
CA GLN A 364 -22.15 7.12 12.78
C GLN A 364 -20.85 7.93 12.69
N PRO A 365 -19.79 7.57 13.42
CA PRO A 365 -18.44 8.07 13.15
C PRO A 365 -18.03 7.83 11.68
N CYS A 366 -17.26 8.77 11.14
CA CYS A 366 -16.47 8.53 9.94
C CYS A 366 -15.39 7.47 10.24
N GLU A 367 -15.06 6.65 9.24
CA GLU A 367 -14.18 5.50 9.41
C GLU A 367 -12.70 5.91 9.51
N THR A 368 -11.86 4.96 9.93
CA THR A 368 -10.39 5.08 9.91
C THR A 368 -9.81 3.71 9.57
N LEU A 369 -8.54 3.62 9.18
CA LEU A 369 -7.87 2.34 8.84
C LEU A 369 -7.87 1.29 9.97
N ARG A 370 -8.19 1.69 11.20
CA ARG A 370 -8.30 0.80 12.36
C ARG A 370 -9.74 0.54 12.80
N ASP A 371 -10.73 0.84 11.95
CA ASP A 371 -12.13 0.45 12.11
C ASP A 371 -12.39 -0.92 11.44
N PHE A 372 -13.09 -1.83 12.14
CA PHE A 372 -13.48 -3.12 11.57
C PHE A 372 -14.43 -3.01 10.38
N ALA A 373 -15.11 -1.89 10.18
CA ALA A 373 -15.93 -1.62 8.98
C ALA A 373 -15.14 -1.62 7.66
N LEU A 374 -13.88 -1.20 7.71
CA LEU A 374 -13.08 -0.87 6.52
C LEU A 374 -12.16 -2.01 6.07
N ILE A 375 -11.96 -3.02 6.91
CA ILE A 375 -10.90 -4.03 6.78
C ILE A 375 -10.91 -4.73 5.44
N ASP A 376 -9.86 -4.45 4.68
CA ASP A 376 -9.52 -5.20 3.49
C ASP A 376 -8.64 -6.42 3.87
N GLN A 377 -8.27 -7.22 2.86
CA GLN A 377 -7.61 -8.51 2.96
C GLN A 377 -6.31 -8.50 3.76
N ASP A 378 -5.54 -7.43 3.58
CA ASP A 378 -4.25 -7.13 4.20
C ASP A 378 -4.44 -5.73 4.82
N GLN A 379 -4.12 -5.52 6.10
CA GLN A 379 -4.43 -4.25 6.79
C GLN A 379 -3.18 -3.35 6.89
N SER A 380 -3.35 -2.05 6.63
CA SER A 380 -2.33 -1.00 6.73
C SER A 380 -1.15 -1.21 5.75
N ASP A 381 -1.43 -1.76 4.56
CA ASP A 381 -0.40 -2.45 3.76
C ASP A 381 0.12 -1.72 2.53
N ASN A 382 -0.50 -0.64 2.06
CA ASN A 382 0.03 0.15 0.95
C ASN A 382 -0.23 1.68 1.01
N VAL A 383 0.13 2.39 -0.05
CA VAL A 383 0.18 3.86 -0.10
C VAL A 383 -0.88 4.47 -1.02
N THR A 384 -1.14 5.77 -0.90
CA THR A 384 -2.15 6.47 -1.71
C THR A 384 -1.59 7.04 -3.03
N THR A 385 -0.27 6.93 -3.21
CA THR A 385 0.50 7.36 -4.39
C THR A 385 -0.08 6.84 -5.71
N ALA A 386 -0.05 7.69 -6.73
CA ALA A 386 -0.38 7.32 -8.09
C ALA A 386 0.58 7.97 -9.09
N TYR A 387 0.86 7.28 -10.19
CA TYR A 387 1.74 7.75 -11.26
C TYR A 387 1.01 7.83 -12.61
N LEU A 388 1.65 8.46 -13.59
CA LEU A 388 1.20 8.51 -14.99
C LEU A 388 2.13 7.69 -15.87
N ALA A 389 1.58 6.64 -16.50
CA ALA A 389 2.28 5.81 -17.47
C ALA A 389 1.91 6.22 -18.91
N ASN A 390 2.91 6.53 -19.74
CA ASN A 390 2.69 6.86 -21.15
C ASN A 390 2.66 5.60 -22.06
N GLY A 391 2.29 5.77 -23.32
CA GLY A 391 2.24 4.68 -24.31
C GLY A 391 3.59 4.04 -24.66
N ASN A 392 4.71 4.57 -24.17
CA ASN A 392 6.05 3.97 -24.28
C ASN A 392 6.43 3.16 -23.03
N GLY A 393 5.56 3.07 -22.02
CA GLY A 393 5.86 2.44 -20.73
C GLY A 393 6.66 3.30 -19.76
N GLN A 394 6.91 4.58 -20.07
CA GLN A 394 7.62 5.49 -19.17
C GLN A 394 6.67 6.13 -18.14
N ILE A 395 7.19 6.36 -16.94
CA ILE A 395 6.43 6.79 -15.76
C ILE A 395 6.78 8.23 -15.37
N ALA A 396 5.82 8.98 -14.83
CA ALA A 396 6.03 10.27 -14.17
C ALA A 396 5.17 10.40 -12.89
N GLN A 397 5.60 11.25 -11.96
CA GLN A 397 4.78 11.68 -10.83
C GLN A 397 3.46 12.28 -11.33
N LYS A 398 2.35 12.06 -10.64
CA LYS A 398 1.01 12.53 -11.03
C LYS A 398 0.73 13.94 -10.51
N THR A 399 1.30 14.93 -11.17
CA THR A 399 1.10 16.36 -10.88
C THR A 399 0.17 17.00 -11.91
N ALA A 400 -0.37 18.19 -11.63
CA ALA A 400 -1.14 18.96 -12.61
C ALA A 400 -0.32 19.27 -13.88
N THR A 401 0.99 19.51 -13.72
CA THR A 401 1.93 19.80 -14.83
C THR A 401 2.15 18.57 -15.72
N THR A 402 2.40 17.40 -15.12
CA THR A 402 2.63 16.16 -15.88
C THR A 402 1.34 15.62 -16.49
N ALA A 403 0.20 15.71 -15.79
CA ALA A 403 -1.11 15.34 -16.35
C ALA A 403 -1.49 16.18 -17.57
N ALA A 404 -1.18 17.49 -17.56
CA ALA A 404 -1.39 18.36 -18.72
C ALA A 404 -0.42 18.06 -19.88
N ALA A 405 0.84 17.73 -19.58
CA ALA A 405 1.86 17.39 -20.58
C ALA A 405 1.65 15.99 -21.20
N MET A 406 1.07 15.06 -20.46
CA MET A 406 0.93 13.64 -20.81
C MET A 406 -0.54 13.28 -21.07
N ALA A 407 -1.23 14.10 -21.86
CA ALA A 407 -2.65 13.90 -22.19
C ALA A 407 -2.89 12.50 -22.81
N GLY A 408 -3.73 11.70 -22.15
CA GLY A 408 -4.01 10.31 -22.55
C GLY A 408 -3.09 9.26 -21.89
N ALA A 409 -2.21 9.64 -20.96
CA ALA A 409 -1.50 8.68 -20.12
C ALA A 409 -2.46 7.93 -19.17
N THR A 410 -2.13 6.68 -18.88
CA THR A 410 -2.84 5.86 -17.91
C THR A 410 -2.43 6.28 -16.49
N THR A 411 -3.39 6.54 -15.60
CA THR A 411 -3.09 6.58 -14.17
C THR A 411 -2.90 5.15 -13.67
N ILE A 412 -1.74 4.87 -13.09
CA ILE A 412 -1.51 3.67 -12.28
C ILE A 412 -1.54 4.06 -10.81
N SER A 413 -2.14 3.21 -9.98
CA SER A 413 -2.36 3.46 -8.56
C SER A 413 -2.35 2.15 -7.77
N ASN A 414 -2.15 2.29 -6.47
CA ASN A 414 -2.04 1.21 -5.53
C ASN A 414 -3.42 0.97 -4.88
N PRO A 415 -4.08 -0.19 -5.05
CA PRO A 415 -5.46 -0.40 -4.63
C PRO A 415 -5.56 -0.84 -3.16
N SER A 416 -4.97 -0.06 -2.26
CA SER A 416 -4.93 -0.32 -0.80
C SER A 416 -6.25 -0.07 -0.10
N ASP A 417 -6.35 -0.53 1.15
CA ASP A 417 -7.21 0.01 2.20
C ASP A 417 -7.10 1.54 2.37
N ASN A 418 -5.89 2.14 2.36
CA ASN A 418 -5.68 3.59 2.32
C ASN A 418 -6.41 4.26 1.14
N GLY A 419 -6.15 3.79 -0.08
CA GLY A 419 -6.80 4.32 -1.29
C GLY A 419 -8.31 4.04 -1.34
N LEU A 420 -8.75 2.93 -0.72
CA LEU A 420 -10.15 2.55 -0.55
C LEU A 420 -10.88 3.51 0.40
N LEU A 421 -10.24 3.91 1.50
CA LEU A 421 -10.75 4.93 2.40
C LEU A 421 -10.92 6.26 1.66
N ASP A 422 -9.80 6.86 1.26
CA ASP A 422 -9.72 8.25 0.78
C ASP A 422 -10.56 8.52 -0.46
N ALA A 423 -10.51 7.61 -1.43
CA ALA A 423 -11.06 7.85 -2.77
C ALA A 423 -12.43 7.22 -2.97
N PHE A 424 -12.91 6.38 -2.06
CA PHE A 424 -14.17 5.65 -2.23
C PHE A 424 -15.05 5.64 -0.98
N VAL A 425 -14.57 5.18 0.19
CA VAL A 425 -15.41 5.03 1.39
C VAL A 425 -15.73 6.38 2.03
N ASP A 426 -14.73 7.22 2.29
CA ASP A 426 -14.96 8.55 2.88
C ASP A 426 -15.89 9.41 2.01
N PRO A 427 -15.66 9.54 0.68
CA PRO A 427 -16.58 10.24 -0.22
C PRO A 427 -17.98 9.61 -0.31
N ALA A 428 -18.13 8.29 -0.10
CA ALA A 428 -19.42 7.63 -0.10
C ALA A 428 -20.22 7.87 1.20
N LEU A 429 -19.52 7.91 2.33
CA LEU A 429 -20.09 8.21 3.65
C LEU A 429 -20.36 9.71 3.84
N GLY A 430 -19.73 10.58 3.04
CA GLY A 430 -19.80 12.05 3.16
C GLY A 430 -18.76 12.63 4.12
N CYS A 431 -17.74 11.83 4.44
CA CYS A 431 -16.56 12.18 5.23
C CYS A 431 -15.50 12.86 4.34
N ALA A 432 -14.35 13.23 4.92
CA ALA A 432 -13.26 13.87 4.20
C ALA A 432 -11.89 13.43 4.76
N PRO A 433 -11.02 12.84 3.92
CA PRO A 433 -9.77 12.28 4.39
C PRO A 433 -8.76 13.37 4.77
N TRP A 434 -7.82 13.04 5.65
CA TRP A 434 -6.78 13.99 6.02
C TRP A 434 -5.81 14.20 4.85
N THR A 435 -5.75 15.44 4.36
CA THR A 435 -4.79 15.87 3.34
C THR A 435 -3.74 16.82 3.90
N ALA A 436 -2.54 16.77 3.32
CA ALA A 436 -1.44 17.71 3.53
C ALA A 436 -0.84 18.15 2.17
N PRO A 437 -0.07 19.26 2.11
CA PRO A 437 0.47 19.77 0.85
C PRO A 437 1.44 18.80 0.15
N ASP A 438 1.20 18.50 -1.13
CA ASP A 438 2.13 17.76 -1.97
C ASP A 438 3.28 18.66 -2.47
N LEU A 439 4.51 18.34 -2.05
CA LEU A 439 5.73 19.04 -2.42
C LEU A 439 6.14 18.84 -3.89
N ALA A 440 5.58 17.83 -4.59
CA ALA A 440 5.75 17.63 -6.03
C ALA A 440 4.70 18.41 -6.85
N ASN A 441 3.48 18.58 -6.34
CA ASN A 441 2.34 19.14 -7.08
C ASN A 441 1.95 20.54 -6.58
N ASN A 442 2.94 21.44 -6.42
CA ASN A 442 2.75 22.85 -6.04
C ASN A 442 1.90 23.07 -4.77
N ASN A 443 2.09 22.23 -3.74
CA ASN A 443 1.32 22.26 -2.49
C ASN A 443 -0.19 21.97 -2.64
N THR A 444 -0.61 21.33 -3.74
CA THR A 444 -1.96 20.76 -3.86
C THR A 444 -2.17 19.73 -2.73
N PRO A 445 -3.27 19.77 -1.95
CA PRO A 445 -3.49 18.80 -0.89
C PRO A 445 -3.65 17.37 -1.43
N THR A 446 -2.98 16.41 -0.79
CA THR A 446 -3.12 14.96 -1.03
C THR A 446 -3.03 14.19 0.30
N THR A 447 -3.51 12.95 0.33
CA THR A 447 -3.48 12.06 1.50
C THR A 447 -2.16 11.29 1.58
N SER A 448 -1.94 10.53 2.67
CA SER A 448 -0.88 9.51 2.71
C SER A 448 -1.10 8.54 3.88
N LEU A 449 -0.55 7.32 3.79
CA LEU A 449 -0.57 6.37 4.91
C LEU A 449 -0.04 6.97 6.22
N GLY A 450 0.94 7.85 6.14
CA GLY A 450 1.46 8.57 7.29
C GLY A 450 0.44 9.49 7.98
N LEU A 451 -0.51 10.07 7.24
CA LEU A 451 -1.64 10.83 7.81
C LEU A 451 -2.72 9.89 8.33
N ASP A 452 -3.10 8.89 7.54
CA ASP A 452 -4.24 8.02 7.80
C ASP A 452 -4.02 7.19 9.09
N GLU A 453 -2.80 6.67 9.29
CA GLU A 453 -2.43 5.97 10.52
C GLU A 453 -2.32 6.90 11.74
N LEU A 454 -1.90 8.15 11.57
CA LEU A 454 -1.95 9.16 12.66
C LEU A 454 -3.39 9.50 13.03
N GLN A 455 -4.30 9.59 12.04
CA GLN A 455 -5.72 9.83 12.28
C GLN A 455 -6.37 8.64 12.97
N ALA A 456 -6.08 7.42 12.53
CA ALA A 456 -6.54 6.20 13.16
C ALA A 456 -5.98 6.04 14.60
N ASN A 457 -4.71 6.39 14.83
CA ASN A 457 -4.12 6.35 16.18
C ASN A 457 -4.75 7.37 17.14
N ALA A 458 -5.25 8.50 16.62
CA ALA A 458 -5.91 9.53 17.42
C ALA A 458 -7.42 9.30 17.63
N PHE A 459 -8.12 8.67 16.68
CA PHE A 459 -9.58 8.63 16.65
C PHE A 459 -10.24 7.24 16.54
N ALA A 460 -9.49 6.15 16.32
CA ALA A 460 -10.10 4.82 16.20
C ALA A 460 -10.90 4.41 17.46
N HIS A 461 -11.96 3.65 17.25
CA HIS A 461 -12.90 3.23 18.29
C HIS A 461 -12.72 1.75 18.64
N THR A 462 -13.11 1.35 19.85
CA THR A 462 -12.97 -0.04 20.31
C THR A 462 -14.14 -0.91 19.85
N PRO A 463 -13.91 -2.15 19.33
CA PRO A 463 -12.61 -2.79 19.18
C PRO A 463 -11.81 -2.18 18.02
N VAL A 464 -10.52 -1.93 18.25
CA VAL A 464 -9.61 -1.32 17.28
C VAL A 464 -8.99 -2.43 16.45
N ALA A 465 -9.15 -2.39 15.13
CA ALA A 465 -8.49 -3.33 14.23
C ALA A 465 -7.00 -2.98 14.12
N LEU A 466 -6.14 -3.95 14.46
CA LEU A 466 -4.68 -3.84 14.41
C LEU A 466 -4.11 -5.10 13.76
N VAL A 467 -3.11 -4.95 12.88
CA VAL A 467 -2.57 -5.99 11.99
C VAL A 467 -2.35 -7.30 12.78
N PRO A 468 -3.14 -8.36 12.54
CA PRO A 468 -3.20 -9.49 13.46
C PRO A 468 -2.08 -10.52 13.21
N ALA A 469 -1.77 -11.37 14.18
CA ALA A 469 -0.64 -12.31 14.09
C ALA A 469 -0.76 -13.41 13.02
N ASN A 470 -1.96 -13.59 12.43
CA ASN A 470 -2.28 -14.46 11.30
C ASN A 470 -2.28 -13.75 9.93
N ASP A 471 -2.04 -12.43 9.91
CA ASP A 471 -1.97 -11.65 8.67
C ASP A 471 -0.91 -12.26 7.72
N PRO A 472 -1.25 -12.57 6.45
CA PRO A 472 -0.35 -13.19 5.48
C PRO A 472 1.02 -12.49 5.37
N MET A 473 1.01 -11.17 5.44
CA MET A 473 2.19 -10.30 5.32
C MET A 473 3.12 -10.43 6.53
N THR A 474 2.58 -10.89 7.67
CA THR A 474 3.32 -11.09 8.92
C THR A 474 3.67 -12.55 9.21
N LEU A 475 3.26 -13.49 8.35
CA LEU A 475 3.64 -14.90 8.47
C LEU A 475 5.11 -15.14 8.08
N VAL A 476 5.75 -16.12 8.75
CA VAL A 476 7.10 -16.60 8.46
C VAL A 476 6.99 -18.06 8.01
N ASN A 477 7.26 -18.34 6.73
CA ASN A 477 7.00 -19.64 6.10
C ASN A 477 5.56 -20.15 6.35
N GLY A 478 4.56 -19.24 6.37
CA GLY A 478 3.16 -19.57 6.66
C GLY A 478 2.83 -19.83 8.15
N ASN A 479 3.73 -19.53 9.08
CA ASN A 479 3.50 -19.62 10.52
C ASN A 479 3.41 -18.22 11.14
N MET A 480 2.52 -18.03 12.12
CA MET A 480 2.38 -16.76 12.85
C MET A 480 3.69 -16.38 13.54
N SER A 481 4.08 -15.09 13.49
CA SER A 481 5.35 -14.62 14.05
C SER A 481 5.18 -13.25 14.71
N ASN A 482 5.02 -13.24 16.05
CA ASN A 482 4.88 -12.01 16.81
C ASN A 482 6.03 -11.01 16.56
N THR A 483 7.23 -11.50 16.23
CA THR A 483 8.37 -10.66 15.84
C THR A 483 8.12 -9.94 14.52
N LYS A 484 7.63 -10.64 13.49
CA LYS A 484 7.34 -10.05 12.17
C LYS A 484 6.11 -9.15 12.23
N THR A 485 5.04 -9.55 12.93
CA THR A 485 3.86 -8.70 13.17
C THR A 485 4.21 -7.44 13.97
N ASN A 486 5.09 -7.51 14.98
CA ASN A 486 5.54 -6.31 15.70
C ASN A 486 6.46 -5.40 14.86
N LEU A 487 7.30 -5.97 13.99
CA LEU A 487 8.07 -5.20 13.01
C LEU A 487 7.17 -4.50 11.98
N TYR A 488 6.06 -5.14 11.61
CA TYR A 488 5.04 -4.55 10.75
C TYR A 488 4.29 -3.43 11.48
N ARG A 489 3.66 -3.72 12.63
CA ARG A 489 2.89 -2.74 13.44
C ARG A 489 3.70 -1.48 13.78
N ALA A 490 5.00 -1.62 14.08
CA ALA A 490 5.89 -0.48 14.31
C ALA A 490 6.08 0.43 13.06
N GLY A 491 5.90 -0.12 11.86
CA GLY A 491 5.93 0.60 10.59
C GLY A 491 4.67 1.43 10.29
N VAL A 492 3.61 1.26 11.07
CA VAL A 492 2.28 1.87 10.88
C VAL A 492 1.72 2.48 12.18
N ASP A 493 2.60 2.84 13.13
CA ASP A 493 2.28 3.42 14.45
C ASP A 493 1.27 2.60 15.29
N GLN A 494 1.26 1.28 15.12
CA GLN A 494 0.40 0.37 15.87
C GLN A 494 1.16 -0.23 17.08
N PRO A 495 0.50 -0.42 18.24
CA PRO A 495 1.14 -0.98 19.41
C PRO A 495 1.50 -2.47 19.20
N PRO A 496 2.62 -2.96 19.77
CA PRO A 496 3.02 -4.35 19.64
C PRO A 496 1.96 -5.29 20.24
N LEU A 497 1.88 -6.51 19.69
CA LEU A 497 1.00 -7.58 20.14
C LEU A 497 1.05 -7.75 21.67
N PRO A 498 -0.10 -7.66 22.39
CA PRO A 498 -0.17 -7.99 23.80
C PRO A 498 0.11 -9.47 24.03
N ALA A 499 0.61 -9.80 25.22
CA ALA A 499 1.00 -11.17 25.56
C ALA A 499 -0.23 -12.11 25.55
N GLY A 500 -0.27 -13.03 24.59
CA GLY A 500 -1.37 -13.98 24.42
C GLY A 500 -2.51 -13.50 23.52
N GLU A 501 -2.33 -12.45 22.70
CA GLU A 501 -3.30 -12.11 21.63
C GLU A 501 -3.58 -13.34 20.76
N SER A 502 -4.86 -13.56 20.41
CA SER A 502 -5.28 -14.61 19.48
C SER A 502 -6.12 -14.00 18.37
N PRO A 503 -5.77 -14.20 17.09
CA PRO A 503 -6.55 -13.64 15.98
C PRO A 503 -7.99 -14.13 15.86
N ALA A 504 -8.40 -15.13 16.65
CA ALA A 504 -9.80 -15.51 16.81
C ALA A 504 -10.70 -14.33 17.23
N VAL A 505 -10.17 -13.37 18.00
CA VAL A 505 -10.90 -12.15 18.39
C VAL A 505 -11.06 -11.22 17.19
N TYR A 506 -9.95 -10.84 16.53
CA TYR A 506 -9.94 -10.01 15.32
C TYR A 506 -10.89 -10.56 14.24
N CYS A 507 -10.82 -11.87 13.96
CA CYS A 507 -11.70 -12.52 12.99
C CYS A 507 -13.19 -12.48 13.39
N GLY A 508 -13.52 -12.48 14.69
CA GLY A 508 -14.89 -12.38 15.20
C GLY A 508 -15.43 -10.95 15.20
N ASP A 509 -14.57 -9.97 15.49
CA ASP A 509 -14.89 -8.54 15.38
C ASP A 509 -15.12 -8.17 13.90
N MET A 510 -14.26 -8.63 12.98
CA MET A 510 -14.44 -8.48 11.53
C MET A 510 -15.73 -9.16 11.02
N ASP A 511 -16.01 -10.42 11.41
CA ASP A 511 -17.24 -11.13 11.05
C ASP A 511 -18.50 -10.38 11.50
N SER A 512 -18.51 -9.87 12.74
CA SER A 512 -19.71 -9.26 13.35
C SER A 512 -19.90 -7.77 13.05
N ILE A 513 -18.84 -6.97 13.00
CA ILE A 513 -18.90 -5.51 12.81
C ILE A 513 -18.94 -5.17 11.32
N GLN A 514 -18.03 -5.72 10.52
CA GLN A 514 -17.94 -5.36 9.10
C GLN A 514 -19.19 -5.78 8.33
N SER A 515 -19.68 -7.00 8.59
CA SER A 515 -20.92 -7.49 7.97
C SER A 515 -22.15 -6.68 8.39
N ALA A 516 -22.14 -6.08 9.58
CA ALA A 516 -23.20 -5.16 10.01
C ALA A 516 -23.10 -3.80 9.33
N ARG A 517 -21.95 -3.11 9.38
CA ARG A 517 -21.78 -1.75 8.81
C ARG A 517 -22.08 -1.72 7.31
N LEU A 518 -21.49 -2.64 6.53
CA LEU A 518 -21.71 -2.70 5.08
C LEU A 518 -23.20 -2.86 4.71
N GLN A 519 -24.00 -3.51 5.55
CA GLN A 519 -25.45 -3.65 5.37
C GLN A 519 -26.23 -2.42 5.86
N GLN A 520 -25.75 -1.71 6.88
CA GLN A 520 -26.33 -0.46 7.36
C GLN A 520 -26.23 0.64 6.28
N ASP A 521 -25.09 0.69 5.59
CA ASP A 521 -24.75 1.75 4.63
C ASP A 521 -24.89 1.36 3.16
N VAL A 522 -25.54 0.23 2.89
CA VAL A 522 -25.79 -0.26 1.52
C VAL A 522 -26.40 0.81 0.60
N ASN A 523 -27.25 1.72 1.10
CA ASN A 523 -27.83 2.78 0.26
C ASN A 523 -26.83 3.90 -0.09
N LEU A 524 -25.84 4.15 0.75
CA LEU A 524 -24.71 5.05 0.47
C LEU A 524 -23.73 4.41 -0.51
N LEU A 525 -23.41 3.13 -0.30
CA LEU A 525 -22.34 2.40 -0.99
C LEU A 525 -22.75 1.79 -2.36
N ILE A 526 -24.01 1.37 -2.54
CA ILE A 526 -24.43 0.64 -3.77
C ILE A 526 -24.49 1.50 -5.02
N ASN A 527 -24.58 2.82 -4.87
CA ASN A 527 -24.64 3.78 -5.99
C ASN A 527 -23.26 4.31 -6.41
N GLN A 528 -22.19 3.92 -5.70
CA GLN A 528 -20.83 4.42 -5.92
C GLN A 528 -20.04 3.55 -6.88
N THR A 529 -19.08 4.16 -7.57
CA THR A 529 -18.18 3.43 -8.48
C THR A 529 -17.35 2.42 -7.71
N SER A 530 -17.21 1.21 -8.26
CA SER A 530 -16.30 0.19 -7.71
C SER A 530 -14.84 0.60 -7.90
N PRO A 531 -13.96 0.44 -6.88
CA PRO A 531 -12.52 0.60 -7.03
C PRO A 531 -11.93 -0.29 -8.14
N ASN A 532 -12.54 -1.45 -8.38
CA ASN A 532 -12.21 -2.33 -9.50
C ASN A 532 -13.48 -2.79 -10.22
N ALA A 533 -13.86 -2.06 -11.28
CA ALA A 533 -15.02 -2.35 -12.11
C ALA A 533 -14.95 -3.70 -12.87
N ALA A 534 -13.77 -4.33 -12.96
CA ALA A 534 -13.61 -5.68 -13.53
C ALA A 534 -13.83 -6.80 -12.50
N ALA A 535 -13.78 -6.48 -11.20
CA ALA A 535 -14.02 -7.42 -10.10
C ALA A 535 -15.42 -7.25 -9.47
N ALA A 536 -15.92 -6.02 -9.32
CA ALA A 536 -17.22 -5.73 -8.72
C ALA A 536 -17.92 -4.53 -9.36
N SER A 537 -19.25 -4.49 -9.31
CA SER A 537 -20.08 -3.52 -10.05
C SER A 537 -20.21 -2.13 -9.41
N ASN A 538 -20.14 -2.07 -8.08
CA ASN A 538 -20.24 -0.87 -7.25
C ASN A 538 -19.48 -1.08 -5.93
N LEU A 539 -19.25 -0.01 -5.16
CA LEU A 539 -18.47 -0.06 -3.91
C LEU A 539 -19.04 -1.06 -2.88
N PHE A 540 -20.36 -1.14 -2.69
CA PHE A 540 -20.97 -2.14 -1.80
C PHE A 540 -20.61 -3.58 -2.23
N THR A 541 -20.71 -3.89 -3.53
CA THR A 541 -20.33 -5.21 -4.06
C THR A 541 -18.82 -5.48 -4.01
N PHE A 542 -17.99 -4.43 -4.04
CA PHE A 542 -16.54 -4.54 -3.86
C PHE A 542 -16.20 -4.86 -2.41
N LEU A 543 -16.70 -4.07 -1.45
CA LEU A 543 -16.43 -4.26 -0.02
C LEU A 543 -16.94 -5.62 0.48
N GLY A 544 -18.13 -6.06 0.06
CA GLY A 544 -18.63 -7.39 0.38
C GLY A 544 -17.84 -8.53 -0.27
N MET A 545 -17.22 -8.30 -1.43
CA MET A 545 -16.26 -9.25 -2.01
C MET A 545 -14.94 -9.27 -1.22
N ARG A 546 -14.42 -8.10 -0.83
CA ARG A 546 -13.17 -7.99 -0.06
C ARG A 546 -13.31 -8.61 1.32
N LEU A 547 -14.35 -8.32 2.10
CA LEU A 547 -14.64 -9.02 3.37
C LEU A 547 -14.68 -10.55 3.22
N GLN A 548 -15.27 -11.07 2.12
CA GLN A 548 -15.25 -12.51 1.86
C GLN A 548 -13.82 -13.05 1.68
N GLN A 549 -12.95 -12.29 1.01
CA GLN A 549 -11.54 -12.60 0.80
C GLN A 549 -10.74 -12.47 2.11
N SER A 550 -10.86 -11.37 2.86
CA SER A 550 -10.19 -11.12 4.15
C SER A 550 -10.39 -12.28 5.11
N PHE A 551 -11.63 -12.75 5.27
CA PHE A 551 -11.94 -13.92 6.10
C PHE A 551 -11.13 -15.18 5.72
N GLY A 552 -10.99 -15.45 4.41
CA GLY A 552 -10.25 -16.60 3.90
C GLY A 552 -8.72 -16.45 4.04
N ASN A 553 -8.21 -15.25 3.73
CA ASN A 553 -6.77 -14.94 3.73
C ASN A 553 -6.21 -14.86 5.16
N LEU A 554 -6.96 -14.28 6.10
CA LEU A 554 -6.69 -14.36 7.54
C LEU A 554 -6.96 -15.77 8.12
N ASN A 555 -7.40 -16.72 7.30
CA ASN A 555 -7.65 -18.11 7.70
C ASN A 555 -8.68 -18.25 8.86
N CYS A 556 -9.66 -17.34 8.95
CA CYS A 556 -10.57 -17.24 10.10
C CYS A 556 -11.40 -18.52 10.37
N GLN A 557 -11.60 -19.37 9.36
CA GLN A 557 -12.17 -20.72 9.51
C GLN A 557 -11.41 -21.61 10.51
N ASN A 558 -10.11 -21.40 10.71
CA ASN A 558 -9.29 -22.18 11.64
C ASN A 558 -9.64 -21.91 13.12
N PHE A 559 -10.36 -20.83 13.40
CA PHE A 559 -10.88 -20.49 14.73
C PHE A 559 -12.34 -20.95 14.93
N GLY A 560 -12.91 -21.73 14.00
CA GLY A 560 -14.27 -22.26 14.06
C GLY A 560 -15.36 -21.28 13.59
N LEU A 561 -14.96 -20.09 13.15
CA LEU A 561 -15.84 -19.07 12.56
C LEU A 561 -16.30 -19.50 11.15
N LYS A 562 -17.29 -18.79 10.62
CA LYS A 562 -17.81 -18.97 9.25
C LYS A 562 -17.74 -17.65 8.51
N ASN A 563 -17.56 -17.70 7.20
CA ASN A 563 -17.48 -16.48 6.39
C ASN A 563 -18.82 -15.70 6.49
N PRO A 564 -18.80 -14.39 6.80
CA PRO A 564 -20.02 -13.59 6.88
C PRO A 564 -20.75 -13.51 5.54
N VAL A 565 -20.06 -13.70 4.41
CA VAL A 565 -20.61 -13.55 3.06
C VAL A 565 -20.84 -14.93 2.44
N THR A 566 -22.09 -15.40 2.47
CA THR A 566 -22.48 -16.75 2.02
C THR A 566 -22.47 -16.91 0.51
N THR A 567 -22.69 -15.83 -0.24
CA THR A 567 -22.83 -15.87 -1.70
C THR A 567 -22.51 -14.53 -2.33
N LEU A 568 -21.64 -14.56 -3.35
CA LEU A 568 -21.48 -13.47 -4.31
C LEU A 568 -22.26 -13.85 -5.57
N GLY A 569 -23.19 -13.00 -5.99
CA GLY A 569 -23.87 -13.17 -7.28
C GLY A 569 -23.03 -12.56 -8.39
N MET A 570 -22.74 -13.34 -9.44
CA MET A 570 -21.78 -13.00 -10.49
C MET A 570 -22.46 -12.66 -11.82
N ASN A 571 -21.88 -11.73 -12.57
CA ASN A 571 -22.13 -11.52 -13.99
C ASN A 571 -20.79 -11.62 -14.74
N GLY A 572 -20.53 -12.79 -15.34
CA GLY A 572 -19.18 -13.13 -15.78
C GLY A 572 -18.23 -13.17 -14.58
N ASN A 573 -17.15 -12.38 -14.63
CA ASN A 573 -16.17 -12.27 -13.54
C ASN A 573 -16.50 -11.14 -12.54
N VAL A 574 -17.58 -10.37 -12.75
CA VAL A 574 -17.93 -9.20 -11.93
C VAL A 574 -18.94 -9.58 -10.85
N VAL A 575 -18.65 -9.24 -9.60
CA VAL A 575 -19.60 -9.33 -8.47
C VAL A 575 -20.68 -8.26 -8.61
N VAL A 576 -21.95 -8.69 -8.67
CA VAL A 576 -23.13 -7.83 -8.84
C VAL A 576 -24.13 -7.90 -7.67
N SER A 577 -23.94 -8.81 -6.71
CA SER A 577 -24.70 -8.84 -5.45
C SER A 577 -23.96 -9.60 -4.34
N VAL A 578 -24.31 -9.29 -3.09
CA VAL A 578 -23.69 -9.84 -1.87
C VAL A 578 -24.79 -10.33 -0.92
N VAL A 579 -24.67 -11.56 -0.45
CA VAL A 579 -25.58 -12.19 0.54
C VAL A 579 -24.81 -12.49 1.81
N PHE A 580 -25.34 -12.08 2.95
CA PHE A 580 -24.72 -12.24 4.27
C PHE A 580 -25.37 -13.37 5.08
N THR A 581 -24.61 -13.99 5.98
CA THR A 581 -25.05 -15.02 6.94
C THR A 581 -26.07 -14.47 7.94
N GLN A 582 -25.89 -13.22 8.37
CA GLN A 582 -26.81 -12.49 9.24
C GLN A 582 -27.24 -11.20 8.53
N MET A 583 -28.54 -10.91 8.54
CA MET A 583 -29.09 -9.75 7.85
C MET A 583 -29.29 -8.58 8.81
N THR A 584 -28.64 -7.45 8.50
CA THR A 584 -28.80 -6.19 9.23
C THR A 584 -29.63 -5.22 8.39
N ASN A 585 -30.49 -4.42 9.01
CA ASN A 585 -31.28 -3.42 8.29
C ASN A 585 -30.40 -2.21 7.90
N ALA A 586 -30.62 -1.67 6.70
CA ALA A 586 -30.07 -0.38 6.32
C ALA A 586 -30.55 0.72 7.27
N VAL A 587 -29.64 1.60 7.73
CA VAL A 587 -29.99 2.77 8.56
C VAL A 587 -30.32 3.98 7.70
N THR A 588 -29.67 4.08 6.53
CA THR A 588 -29.89 5.13 5.54
C THR A 588 -31.09 4.82 4.65
N ALA A 589 -31.82 5.87 4.24
CA ALA A 589 -33.03 5.71 3.43
C ALA A 589 -32.72 5.30 1.98
N GLY A 590 -33.38 4.26 1.47
CA GLY A 590 -33.21 3.83 0.09
C GLY A 590 -33.83 2.46 -0.21
N ALA A 591 -33.28 1.76 -1.21
CA ALA A 591 -33.79 0.45 -1.63
C ALA A 591 -33.45 -0.70 -0.66
N GLY A 592 -32.42 -0.53 0.18
CA GLY A 592 -31.79 -1.60 0.95
C GLY A 592 -30.96 -2.54 0.07
N ASN A 593 -30.31 -3.55 0.67
CA ASN A 593 -29.63 -4.59 -0.10
C ASN A 593 -30.67 -5.33 -0.98
N PRO A 594 -30.51 -5.39 -2.32
CA PRO A 594 -31.44 -6.10 -3.20
C PRO A 594 -31.71 -7.57 -2.78
N ALA A 595 -30.71 -8.25 -2.23
CA ALA A 595 -30.85 -9.62 -1.72
C ALA A 595 -31.73 -9.71 -0.45
N GLN A 596 -31.77 -8.65 0.38
CA GLN A 596 -32.53 -8.64 1.64
C GLN A 596 -34.04 -8.69 1.43
N LYS A 597 -34.55 -8.02 0.39
CA LYS A 597 -35.97 -8.10 -0.01
C LYS A 597 -36.40 -9.51 -0.40
N CYS A 598 -35.46 -10.32 -0.89
CA CYS A 598 -35.70 -11.72 -1.26
C CYS A 598 -35.71 -12.67 -0.06
N LEU A 599 -34.88 -12.41 0.95
CA LEU A 599 -34.82 -13.23 2.17
C LEU A 599 -36.14 -13.17 2.96
N ASN A 600 -36.74 -11.99 3.09
CA ASN A 600 -37.96 -11.77 3.85
C ASN A 600 -39.25 -12.33 3.22
N THR A 601 -39.19 -12.86 1.99
CA THR A 601 -40.40 -13.16 1.18
C THR A 601 -40.48 -14.63 0.72
N ALA A 602 -39.44 -15.44 0.95
CA ALA A 602 -39.38 -16.83 0.46
C ALA A 602 -38.53 -17.75 1.34
N GLY A 603 -38.71 -19.07 1.21
CA GLY A 603 -37.85 -20.08 1.85
C GLY A 603 -36.52 -20.31 1.10
N ALA A 604 -35.50 -20.80 1.82
CA ALA A 604 -34.08 -20.89 1.41
C ALA A 604 -33.78 -21.02 -0.10
N THR A 605 -34.29 -22.06 -0.77
CA THR A 605 -33.99 -22.32 -2.20
C THR A 605 -34.51 -21.23 -3.14
N ALA A 606 -35.61 -20.57 -2.78
CA ALA A 606 -36.17 -19.46 -3.55
C ALA A 606 -35.51 -18.10 -3.19
N GLN A 607 -34.85 -17.99 -2.03
CA GLN A 607 -34.11 -16.78 -1.63
C GLN A 607 -32.93 -16.52 -2.58
N MET A 608 -32.11 -17.54 -2.89
CA MET A 608 -31.01 -17.43 -3.87
C MET A 608 -31.50 -17.03 -5.27
N ASN A 609 -32.52 -17.71 -5.80
CA ASN A 609 -33.06 -17.42 -7.13
C ASN A 609 -33.68 -16.03 -7.20
N CYS A 610 -34.36 -15.58 -6.14
CA CYS A 610 -34.87 -14.22 -6.05
C CYS A 610 -33.72 -13.20 -6.01
N ALA A 611 -32.67 -13.41 -5.21
CA ALA A 611 -31.56 -12.46 -5.10
C ALA A 611 -30.88 -12.23 -6.45
N LEU A 612 -30.62 -13.30 -7.22
CA LEU A 612 -30.13 -13.22 -8.60
C LEU A 612 -31.09 -12.43 -9.51
N THR A 613 -32.38 -12.77 -9.46
CA THR A 613 -33.42 -12.12 -10.28
C THR A 613 -33.59 -10.63 -9.93
N ALA A 614 -33.42 -10.24 -8.67
CA ALA A 614 -33.58 -8.87 -8.18
C ALA A 614 -32.48 -7.92 -8.67
N VAL A 615 -31.28 -8.43 -8.97
CA VAL A 615 -30.20 -7.68 -9.67
C VAL A 615 -30.18 -7.95 -11.19
N GLY A 616 -31.27 -8.50 -11.74
CA GLY A 616 -31.42 -8.73 -13.18
C GLY A 616 -30.57 -9.88 -13.76
N VAL A 617 -29.91 -10.67 -12.91
CA VAL A 617 -29.15 -11.85 -13.35
C VAL A 617 -30.13 -12.99 -13.57
N ALA A 618 -30.16 -13.53 -14.80
CA ALA A 618 -30.95 -14.72 -15.09
C ALA A 618 -30.48 -15.89 -14.21
N ALA A 619 -31.39 -16.46 -13.43
CA ALA A 619 -31.11 -17.56 -12.50
C ALA A 619 -30.76 -18.85 -13.27
N ASN A 620 -29.51 -18.97 -13.68
CA ASN A 620 -28.96 -20.14 -14.33
C ASN A 620 -28.86 -21.27 -13.29
N GLY A 621 -29.48 -22.43 -13.56
CA GLY A 621 -29.83 -23.44 -12.54
C GLY A 621 -28.66 -24.09 -11.77
N ASN A 622 -27.43 -23.77 -12.11
CA ASN A 622 -26.22 -24.21 -11.41
C ASN A 622 -25.90 -23.24 -10.27
N GLY A 623 -26.62 -23.37 -9.15
CA GLY A 623 -26.27 -22.75 -7.87
C GLY A 623 -24.99 -23.35 -7.28
N GLN A 624 -23.85 -23.10 -7.93
CA GLN A 624 -22.52 -23.48 -7.45
C GLN A 624 -22.12 -22.55 -6.31
N ALA A 625 -22.50 -22.91 -5.08
CA ALA A 625 -21.72 -22.47 -3.92
C ALA A 625 -20.26 -22.88 -4.18
N MET A 626 -19.32 -21.95 -4.02
CA MET A 626 -17.91 -22.27 -4.29
C MET A 626 -17.48 -23.39 -3.33
N ALA A 627 -16.99 -24.50 -3.90
CA ALA A 627 -16.18 -25.42 -3.12
C ALA A 627 -15.02 -24.62 -2.51
N PRO A 628 -14.64 -24.85 -1.24
CA PRO A 628 -13.54 -24.11 -0.62
C PRO A 628 -12.31 -24.24 -1.50
N MET A 629 -11.72 -23.11 -1.91
CA MET A 629 -10.53 -23.13 -2.75
C MET A 629 -9.45 -23.95 -2.04
N PRO A 630 -8.75 -24.86 -2.74
CA PRO A 630 -7.72 -25.67 -2.11
C PRO A 630 -6.56 -24.76 -1.69
N MET A 631 -6.50 -24.44 -0.40
CA MET A 631 -5.43 -23.61 0.15
C MET A 631 -4.07 -24.26 -0.17
N PRO A 632 -3.04 -23.48 -0.54
CA PRO A 632 -1.76 -24.02 -0.92
C PRO A 632 -1.08 -24.69 0.28
N THR A 633 -1.20 -26.01 0.36
CA THR A 633 -0.40 -26.83 1.28
C THR A 633 1.05 -26.70 0.87
N GLN A 634 1.83 -25.91 1.63
CA GLN A 634 3.27 -25.80 1.45
C GLN A 634 3.91 -27.19 1.62
N THR A 635 4.20 -27.86 0.50
CA THR A 635 4.96 -29.09 0.48
C THR A 635 6.41 -28.77 0.81
N ALA A 636 6.76 -28.91 2.09
CA ALA A 636 8.11 -28.68 2.60
C ALA A 636 9.13 -29.45 1.75
N THR A 637 9.98 -28.72 1.03
CA THR A 637 11.03 -29.29 0.20
C THR A 637 12.03 -30.03 1.08
N PRO A 638 12.30 -31.34 0.84
CA PRO A 638 13.21 -32.10 1.69
C PRO A 638 14.63 -31.52 1.65
N ARG A 639 15.04 -30.90 2.75
CA ARG A 639 16.41 -30.39 2.92
C ARG A 639 17.38 -31.58 2.85
N PRO A 640 18.42 -31.56 1.99
CA PRO A 640 19.32 -32.71 1.85
C PRO A 640 20.11 -32.95 3.15
N SER A 641 19.96 -34.14 3.71
CA SER A 641 20.68 -34.57 4.92
C SER A 641 22.19 -34.69 4.64
N GLY A 642 22.97 -33.74 5.16
CA GLY A 642 24.44 -33.82 5.13
C GLY A 642 24.95 -34.98 5.98
N ASP A 643 25.43 -36.04 5.33
CA ASP A 643 25.95 -37.26 5.98
C ASP A 643 27.29 -37.00 6.70
N MET A 644 27.22 -36.64 7.99
CA MET A 644 28.40 -36.50 8.85
C MET A 644 28.96 -37.86 9.30
N ARG A 645 29.59 -38.59 8.37
CA ARG A 645 30.48 -39.71 8.73
C ARG A 645 31.85 -39.22 9.20
N LYS A 646 32.15 -39.45 10.48
CA LYS A 646 33.49 -39.39 11.08
C LYS A 646 34.06 -40.80 11.29
N HIS A 647 35.38 -40.86 11.52
CA HIS A 647 36.21 -42.06 11.80
C HIS A 647 36.60 -42.88 10.55
N SER A 648 37.85 -43.35 10.38
CA SER A 648 39.08 -43.16 11.18
C SER A 648 40.35 -43.58 10.39
N GLY A 649 41.53 -43.03 10.73
CA GLY A 649 42.88 -43.56 10.38
C GLY A 649 43.32 -43.37 8.91
N HIS A 650 44.60 -43.19 8.56
CA HIS A 650 45.87 -43.42 9.28
C HIS A 650 46.99 -42.44 8.82
N HIS A 651 48.18 -42.60 9.41
CA HIS A 651 49.51 -42.03 9.06
C HIS A 651 49.76 -41.87 7.54
N TRP A 652 50.58 -40.92 7.09
CA TRP A 652 51.71 -40.24 7.78
C TRP A 652 51.57 -38.71 7.83
#